data_AF-A0AAU2QH32-F1
#
_entry.id   AF-A0AAU2QH32-F1
#
_cell.length_a   1.000
_cell.length_b   1.000
_cell.length_c   1.000
_cell.angle_alpha   90.00
_cell.angle_beta   90.00
_cell.angle_gamma   90.00
#
_symmetry.space_group_name_H-M   'P 1'
#
loop_
_entity.id
_entity.type
_entity.pdbx_description
1 polymer ?
#
loop_
_entity_poly.entity_id
_entity_poly.type
_entity_poly.pdbx_seq_one_letter_code
_entity_poly.pdbx_strand_id
1 'polypeptide(L)'
;MRARIVTFYSYKGGTGRTMALANAAWILASRGKRVLVVDWDLEAPGLHRYFHPFLPDSELRSSPGIMDLVWEFATAATDPATPDGPDWHEPLAAIQPYAVSVEHDFAEPGSIDLVPAGRQDDLYSTLVATFDWNNFYERLGGGGFIEALKRSMREHYDYVLIDSRTGLSDTAGICTVQLPDILVNCFTLSSQAIDGAEAVAASVHRQRAGNQLRMFPVPMRVDDGEAERLEQGRRYARAKFGRYLSHVPDPEAYWGAVEVPYQPSYAYEEILATVRDEPLRPASMLAASERLVAHLSDQEVTQVRPLEEQERRGLLRQFMRNVPLEPTGPAPSGPGRPGRRVFITYAYDSPDHFEAVRELWFLLRGYGIDARLDLPPGQRQEDWPRWQREQLLGAELVLPVSSPSYRSLPDDEATQLRDVFYAYPDRFLPVTLPDGSPDGLPEFLVPPPRRAEAAALTAEGVGAVAEVINRRAVTEKAVLVLPPIDEEPHRGPSPLDPELLRAADALALAVQRNLLWELARGDIDDRRPLPLRWSLSRRMVSRSDPGRMPMTYGDLLSQPRSLFDSVPDGRLVLLGPAGSGKTTAAYRLAASLLETRTPDERFLVPVMLSLVSWDPRDRTLAGWIMDHLRREYPALSTQLQWATLSLLVHGGWILPFLDGLDELPPETRALAIEALNHSSGTPYVLTSRTDEYEEVIRQGGRPLRGATVLELEPLRTADAFRYLQQDLLPGDRRWNPVFDFLQDRPSHPLTKVLSTPFMLRMAREVYRDPSTDPLDLLEFTDRDRLRQHLLDGFIPSVYRAIDPRRTPPAKARRWLTFLAGHMNRLQTRDFAWWELHRVYGSLALRLRLGSVALVLTTPLLSLALSLKGGSRIFFLTVAGVFLALVVLATRRSPQPRVLSLPRRRRSRRSTDALSPRRSLRLDFRSAMLPPVLVGVATMAAFAPTTWNPLVWLPACLFTAVPASALMLRGRASPRYYVVAGWLALTGRGPRRLMRFLEEAHALGVLRRSGSVYQFRHADLQEVLATPERPEDHQ
;
A
#
# COMPACT_ATOMS: atom_id res chain seq x y z
N MET A 1 -5.28 -56.02 -2.77
CA MET A 1 -6.48 -55.19 -2.49
C MET A 1 -6.44 -53.97 -3.38
N ARG A 2 -7.59 -53.44 -3.84
CA ARG A 2 -7.60 -52.17 -4.58
C ARG A 2 -7.28 -51.04 -3.60
N ALA A 3 -6.29 -50.22 -3.93
CA ALA A 3 -5.94 -49.02 -3.19
C ALA A 3 -7.15 -48.09 -3.01
N ARG A 4 -7.31 -47.51 -1.82
CA ARG A 4 -8.49 -46.71 -1.45
C ARG A 4 -8.12 -45.24 -1.29
N ILE A 5 -8.80 -44.36 -2.01
CA ILE A 5 -8.65 -42.92 -1.84
C ILE A 5 -9.76 -42.40 -0.92
N VAL A 6 -9.37 -41.85 0.22
CA VAL A 6 -10.25 -41.38 1.29
C VAL A 6 -10.05 -39.89 1.46
N THR A 7 -11.06 -39.09 1.11
CA THR A 7 -11.01 -37.65 1.37
C THR A 7 -11.68 -37.33 2.68
N PHE A 8 -10.99 -36.60 3.56
CA PHE A 8 -11.58 -35.94 4.70
C PHE A 8 -12.03 -34.54 4.28
N TYR A 9 -13.30 -34.23 4.49
CA TYR A 9 -13.93 -32.97 4.10
C TYR A 9 -14.71 -32.35 5.25
N SER A 10 -14.77 -31.03 5.32
CA SER A 10 -15.71 -30.33 6.20
C SER A 10 -16.18 -29.01 5.60
N TYR A 11 -17.44 -28.65 5.86
CA TYR A 11 -17.99 -27.39 5.36
C TYR A 11 -17.40 -26.15 6.08
N LYS A 12 -17.00 -26.30 7.36
CA LYS A 12 -16.42 -25.22 8.18
C LYS A 12 -15.01 -25.58 8.66
N GLY A 13 -14.16 -24.55 8.76
CA GLY A 13 -12.86 -24.63 9.44
C GLY A 13 -12.96 -24.99 10.92
N GLY A 14 -11.90 -25.58 11.46
CA GLY A 14 -11.76 -25.87 12.90
C GLY A 14 -12.56 -27.08 13.42
N THR A 15 -13.07 -27.93 12.53
CA THR A 15 -13.82 -29.15 12.89
C THR A 15 -12.94 -30.28 13.42
N GLY A 16 -11.61 -30.24 13.20
CA GLY A 16 -10.68 -31.32 13.58
C GLY A 16 -10.42 -32.35 12.46
N ARG A 17 -10.78 -32.02 11.22
CA ARG A 17 -10.59 -32.85 10.01
C ARG A 17 -9.14 -33.33 9.81
N THR A 18 -8.18 -32.41 9.76
CA THR A 18 -6.75 -32.70 9.58
C THR A 18 -6.20 -33.65 10.66
N MET A 19 -6.61 -33.43 11.92
CA MET A 19 -6.23 -34.30 13.04
C MET A 19 -6.79 -35.71 12.87
N ALA A 20 -8.07 -35.86 12.48
CA ALA A 20 -8.66 -37.17 12.25
C ALA A 20 -7.97 -37.92 11.11
N LEU A 21 -7.60 -37.21 10.04
CA LEU A 21 -6.83 -37.75 8.94
C LEU A 21 -5.43 -38.22 9.38
N ALA A 22 -4.70 -37.38 10.11
CA ALA A 22 -3.35 -37.70 10.58
C ALA A 22 -3.35 -38.94 11.51
N ASN A 23 -4.34 -39.04 12.40
CA ASN A 23 -4.50 -40.22 13.26
C ASN A 23 -4.90 -41.47 12.46
N ALA A 24 -5.80 -41.34 11.49
CA ALA A 24 -6.16 -42.45 10.62
C ALA A 24 -4.94 -42.99 9.85
N ALA A 25 -4.07 -42.10 9.36
CA ALA A 25 -2.83 -42.46 8.69
C ALA A 25 -1.92 -43.29 9.59
N TRP A 26 -1.69 -42.83 10.82
CA TRP A 26 -0.85 -43.53 11.79
C TRP A 26 -1.39 -44.91 12.14
N ILE A 27 -2.70 -45.02 12.38
CA ILE A 27 -3.34 -46.29 12.74
C ILE A 27 -3.18 -47.31 11.60
N LEU A 28 -3.42 -46.90 10.36
CA LEU A 28 -3.26 -47.75 9.18
C LEU A 28 -1.79 -48.18 9.00
N ALA A 29 -0.84 -47.24 9.07
CA ALA A 29 0.58 -47.53 8.91
C ALA A 29 1.12 -48.46 10.01
N SER A 30 0.66 -48.31 11.25
CA SER A 30 1.01 -49.19 12.37
C SER A 30 0.60 -50.65 12.18
N ARG A 31 -0.27 -50.93 11.20
CA ARG A 31 -0.76 -52.26 10.81
C ARG A 31 -0.28 -52.67 9.41
N GLY A 32 0.91 -52.21 9.03
CA GLY A 32 1.59 -52.67 7.82
C GLY A 32 1.05 -52.09 6.52
N LYS A 33 0.24 -51.02 6.55
CA LYS A 33 -0.26 -50.37 5.34
C LYS A 33 0.70 -49.30 4.85
N ARG A 34 0.84 -49.19 3.52
CA ARG A 34 1.51 -48.06 2.88
C ARG A 34 0.49 -46.95 2.69
N VAL A 35 0.68 -45.84 3.39
CA VAL A 35 -0.28 -44.74 3.44
C VAL A 35 0.34 -43.49 2.82
N LEU A 36 -0.35 -42.91 1.83
CA LEU A 36 -0.06 -41.56 1.35
C LEU A 36 -1.01 -40.58 2.03
N VAL A 37 -0.48 -39.51 2.61
CA VAL A 37 -1.27 -38.40 3.12
C VAL A 37 -1.02 -37.17 2.27
N VAL A 38 -2.07 -36.46 1.86
CA VAL A 38 -1.99 -35.34 0.93
C VAL A 38 -2.66 -34.11 1.54
N ASP A 39 -1.90 -33.03 1.72
CA ASP A 39 -2.44 -31.75 2.18
C ASP A 39 -2.96 -30.96 0.97
N TRP A 40 -4.27 -31.02 0.73
CA TRP A 40 -4.94 -30.27 -0.34
C TRP A 40 -5.57 -28.97 0.18
N ASP A 41 -5.29 -28.57 1.42
CA ASP A 41 -5.73 -27.29 1.98
C ASP A 41 -4.72 -26.19 1.67
N LEU A 42 -4.73 -25.78 0.40
CA LEU A 42 -3.70 -24.92 -0.19
C LEU A 42 -3.60 -23.51 0.44
N GLU A 43 -4.64 -23.03 1.13
CA GLU A 43 -4.62 -21.68 1.72
C GLU A 43 -4.11 -21.65 3.16
N ALA A 44 -4.25 -22.76 3.88
CA ALA A 44 -3.87 -22.85 5.27
C ALA A 44 -3.35 -24.27 5.60
N PRO A 45 -2.25 -24.71 4.95
CA PRO A 45 -1.73 -26.05 5.14
C PRO A 45 -1.28 -26.27 6.58
N GLY A 46 -1.48 -27.47 7.07
CA GLY A 46 -1.28 -27.79 8.48
C GLY A 46 -1.06 -29.26 8.78
N LEU A 47 -1.16 -30.14 7.78
CA LEU A 47 -1.01 -31.58 7.99
C LEU A 47 0.41 -31.96 8.43
N HIS A 48 1.44 -31.30 7.88
CA HIS A 48 2.85 -31.50 8.24
C HIS A 48 3.13 -31.30 9.73
N ARG A 49 2.37 -30.43 10.42
CA ARG A 49 2.56 -30.15 11.85
C ARG A 49 2.32 -31.38 12.73
N TYR A 50 1.43 -32.29 12.32
CA TYR A 50 1.18 -33.55 13.03
C TYR A 50 2.30 -34.58 12.85
N PHE A 51 3.17 -34.38 11.86
CA PHE A 51 4.30 -35.26 11.56
C PHE A 51 5.67 -34.59 11.77
N HIS A 52 5.71 -33.33 12.23
CA HIS A 52 6.92 -32.51 12.25
C HIS A 52 8.15 -33.14 12.93
N PRO A 53 8.05 -33.98 13.99
CA PRO A 53 9.25 -34.59 14.59
C PRO A 53 9.89 -35.68 13.71
N PHE A 54 9.14 -36.16 12.71
CA PHE A 54 9.52 -37.24 11.80
C PHE A 54 9.83 -36.73 10.39
N LEU A 55 9.78 -35.41 10.16
CA LEU A 55 10.00 -34.81 8.85
C LEU A 55 11.39 -34.17 8.79
N PRO A 56 12.18 -34.42 7.73
CA PRO A 56 13.47 -33.76 7.54
C PRO A 56 13.32 -32.24 7.30
N ASP A 57 12.21 -31.82 6.68
CA ASP A 57 11.84 -30.42 6.47
C ASP A 57 10.47 -30.16 7.11
N SER A 58 10.48 -29.93 8.42
CA SER A 58 9.28 -29.72 9.23
C SER A 58 8.53 -28.42 8.93
N GLU A 59 9.21 -27.43 8.34
CA GLU A 59 8.62 -26.13 7.98
C GLU A 59 8.25 -26.06 6.48
N LEU A 60 8.41 -27.16 5.73
CA LEU A 60 8.10 -27.26 4.30
C LEU A 60 8.79 -26.20 3.43
N ARG A 61 10.00 -25.76 3.78
CA ARG A 61 10.70 -24.69 3.05
C ARG A 61 11.25 -25.14 1.69
N SER A 62 11.45 -26.44 1.52
CA SER A 62 12.10 -27.06 0.37
C SER A 62 11.30 -28.24 -0.20
N SER A 63 10.43 -28.86 0.60
CA SER A 63 9.58 -29.97 0.18
C SER A 63 8.54 -29.55 -0.88
N PRO A 64 8.65 -30.02 -2.13
CA PRO A 64 7.63 -29.79 -3.14
C PRO A 64 6.31 -30.48 -2.76
N GLY A 65 5.20 -30.00 -3.29
CA GLY A 65 3.88 -30.52 -2.97
C GLY A 65 2.89 -30.44 -4.12
N ILE A 66 1.60 -30.49 -3.79
CA ILE A 66 0.51 -30.50 -4.78
C ILE A 66 0.56 -29.29 -5.71
N MET A 67 0.83 -28.09 -5.19
CA MET A 67 0.93 -26.90 -6.03
C MET A 67 2.09 -26.98 -7.02
N ASP A 68 3.24 -27.50 -6.61
CA ASP A 68 4.39 -27.67 -7.50
C ASP A 68 4.03 -28.66 -8.64
N LEU A 69 3.44 -29.81 -8.30
CA LEU A 69 3.00 -30.84 -9.26
C LEU A 69 1.96 -30.31 -10.26
N VAL A 70 0.95 -29.59 -9.78
CA VAL A 70 -0.12 -29.03 -10.63
C VAL A 70 0.43 -27.91 -11.51
N TRP A 71 1.37 -27.11 -10.99
CA TRP A 71 2.01 -26.03 -11.73
C TRP A 71 2.93 -26.55 -12.85
N GLU A 72 3.71 -27.60 -12.57
CA GLU A 72 4.58 -28.25 -13.56
C GLU A 72 3.74 -28.82 -14.72
N PHE A 73 2.61 -29.47 -14.43
CA PHE A 73 1.67 -29.89 -15.46
C PHE A 73 1.11 -28.70 -16.26
N ALA A 74 0.64 -27.65 -15.59
CA ALA A 74 0.04 -26.50 -16.27
C ALA A 74 1.04 -25.80 -17.19
N THR A 75 2.31 -25.73 -16.76
CA THR A 75 3.42 -25.16 -17.55
C THR A 75 3.66 -26.01 -18.79
N ALA A 76 3.80 -27.33 -18.64
CA ALA A 76 3.99 -28.25 -19.75
C ALA A 76 2.79 -28.23 -20.72
N ALA A 77 1.56 -28.13 -20.24
CA ALA A 77 0.36 -28.05 -21.08
C ALA A 77 0.32 -26.80 -21.98
N THR A 78 1.06 -25.75 -21.63
CA THR A 78 1.15 -24.51 -22.42
C THR A 78 2.38 -24.44 -23.33
N ASP A 79 3.30 -25.39 -23.21
CA ASP A 79 4.53 -25.43 -24.01
C ASP A 79 4.23 -25.98 -25.42
N PRO A 80 4.50 -25.22 -26.49
CA PRO A 80 4.34 -25.69 -27.87
C PRO A 80 5.20 -26.92 -28.23
N ALA A 81 6.24 -27.21 -27.44
CA ALA A 81 7.08 -28.39 -27.61
C ALA A 81 6.48 -29.68 -27.00
N THR A 82 5.39 -29.57 -26.23
CA THR A 82 4.75 -30.72 -25.60
C THR A 82 4.10 -31.63 -26.65
N PRO A 83 4.31 -32.96 -26.59
CA PRO A 83 3.75 -33.88 -27.57
C PRO A 83 2.21 -33.87 -27.60
N ASP A 84 1.62 -33.82 -28.81
CA ASP A 84 0.16 -33.87 -29.05
C ASP A 84 -0.49 -35.26 -28.81
N GLY A 85 0.13 -36.13 -28.00
CA GLY A 85 -0.36 -37.49 -27.73
C GLY A 85 -1.31 -37.57 -26.53
N PRO A 86 -2.33 -38.43 -26.50
CA PRO A 86 -3.35 -38.45 -25.43
C PRO A 86 -2.78 -38.70 -24.01
N ASP A 87 -1.64 -39.37 -23.91
CA ASP A 87 -1.04 -39.82 -22.64
C ASP A 87 0.21 -39.00 -22.25
N TRP A 88 0.45 -37.84 -22.88
CA TRP A 88 1.63 -37.01 -22.65
C TRP A 88 1.81 -36.59 -21.18
N HIS A 89 0.70 -36.51 -20.45
CA HIS A 89 0.62 -36.04 -19.06
C HIS A 89 0.87 -37.13 -18.02
N GLU A 90 0.92 -38.41 -18.42
CA GLU A 90 1.13 -39.55 -17.50
C GLU A 90 2.43 -39.44 -16.69
N PRO A 91 3.60 -39.08 -17.29
CA PRO A 91 4.84 -38.96 -16.51
C PRO A 91 4.82 -37.82 -15.49
N LEU A 92 4.08 -36.74 -15.78
CA LEU A 92 3.96 -35.56 -14.90
C LEU A 92 2.99 -35.82 -13.74
N ALA A 93 2.16 -36.85 -13.84
CA ALA A 93 1.21 -37.23 -12.79
C ALA A 93 1.83 -38.17 -11.74
N ALA A 94 3.15 -38.42 -11.80
CA ALA A 94 3.86 -39.19 -10.79
C ALA A 94 3.91 -38.43 -9.46
N ILE A 95 3.28 -38.99 -8.41
CA ILE A 95 3.14 -38.32 -7.11
C ILE A 95 4.37 -38.47 -6.22
N GLN A 96 5.17 -39.52 -6.42
CA GLN A 96 6.29 -39.93 -5.57
C GLN A 96 7.39 -38.84 -5.45
N PRO A 97 7.76 -38.11 -6.52
CA PRO A 97 8.75 -37.04 -6.41
C PRO A 97 8.34 -35.89 -5.49
N TYR A 98 7.05 -35.76 -5.20
CA TYR A 98 6.47 -34.71 -4.34
C TYR A 98 6.11 -35.24 -2.95
N ALA A 99 6.44 -36.50 -2.66
CA ALA A 99 6.14 -37.14 -1.40
C ALA A 99 7.41 -37.20 -0.52
N VAL A 100 7.25 -36.86 0.76
CA VAL A 100 8.30 -36.94 1.78
C VAL A 100 7.91 -38.01 2.79
N SER A 101 8.78 -39.01 2.97
CA SER A 101 8.53 -40.08 3.93
C SER A 101 8.63 -39.58 5.36
N VAL A 102 7.69 -40.02 6.20
CA VAL A 102 7.71 -39.84 7.66
C VAL A 102 8.74 -40.81 8.23
N GLU A 103 9.81 -40.30 8.82
CA GLU A 103 10.91 -41.08 9.39
C GLU A 103 10.50 -41.72 10.73
N HIS A 104 9.84 -42.88 10.65
CA HIS A 104 9.49 -43.69 11.81
C HIS A 104 9.49 -45.19 11.48
N ASP A 105 10.15 -45.98 12.34
CA ASP A 105 10.23 -47.43 12.20
C ASP A 105 8.96 -48.10 12.75
N PHE A 106 7.97 -48.32 11.88
CA PHE A 106 6.80 -49.10 12.25
C PHE A 106 7.18 -50.57 12.50
N ALA A 107 6.58 -51.18 13.53
CA ALA A 107 6.86 -52.58 13.90
C ALA A 107 6.31 -53.63 12.91
N GLU A 108 5.56 -53.19 11.91
CA GLU A 108 5.12 -53.92 10.72
C GLU A 108 5.60 -53.11 9.50
N PRO A 109 5.72 -53.70 8.29
CA PRO A 109 6.29 -53.03 7.10
C PRO A 109 5.39 -51.92 6.50
N GLY A 110 4.73 -51.12 7.33
CA GLY A 110 3.91 -49.97 6.94
C GLY A 110 4.76 -48.70 6.83
N SER A 111 4.21 -47.72 6.11
CA SER A 111 4.87 -46.43 5.88
C SER A 111 3.85 -45.32 5.76
N ILE A 112 4.28 -44.09 6.05
CA ILE A 112 3.52 -42.88 5.76
C ILE A 112 4.39 -41.99 4.89
N ASP A 113 3.88 -41.62 3.71
CA ASP A 113 4.46 -40.57 2.89
C ASP A 113 3.52 -39.35 2.88
N LEU A 114 4.08 -38.16 3.04
CA LEU A 114 3.37 -36.88 3.05
C LEU A 114 3.64 -36.12 1.75
N VAL A 115 2.59 -35.78 1.03
CA VAL A 115 2.65 -34.75 -0.01
C VAL A 115 2.10 -33.46 0.60
N PRO A 116 2.96 -32.45 0.86
CA PRO A 116 2.50 -31.17 1.39
C PRO A 116 1.69 -30.41 0.34
N ALA A 117 1.08 -29.31 0.74
CA ALA A 117 0.33 -28.47 -0.18
C ALA A 117 1.25 -27.76 -1.20
N GLY A 118 2.52 -27.54 -0.85
CA GLY A 118 3.59 -26.99 -1.68
C GLY A 118 4.67 -26.33 -0.83
N ARG A 119 5.78 -25.95 -1.47
CA ARG A 119 6.91 -25.28 -0.78
C ARG A 119 6.44 -23.99 -0.12
N GLN A 120 6.56 -23.87 1.20
CA GLN A 120 6.14 -22.71 2.00
C GLN A 120 7.19 -21.58 1.95
N ASP A 121 7.49 -21.11 0.73
CA ASP A 121 8.37 -19.96 0.49
C ASP A 121 7.57 -18.67 0.31
N ASP A 122 8.27 -17.57 0.01
CA ASP A 122 7.63 -16.26 -0.22
C ASP A 122 6.69 -16.24 -1.44
N LEU A 123 6.77 -17.24 -2.33
CA LEU A 123 5.98 -17.33 -3.56
C LEU A 123 4.72 -18.18 -3.38
N TYR A 124 4.69 -19.08 -2.40
CA TYR A 124 3.57 -19.99 -2.13
C TYR A 124 2.20 -19.28 -2.10
N SER A 125 2.10 -18.20 -1.31
CA SER A 125 0.84 -17.45 -1.18
C SER A 125 0.41 -16.80 -2.50
N THR A 126 1.38 -16.42 -3.34
CA THR A 126 1.12 -15.86 -4.67
C THR A 126 0.63 -16.96 -5.62
N LEU A 127 1.35 -18.09 -5.68
CA LEU A 127 0.98 -19.25 -6.51
C LEU A 127 -0.46 -19.71 -6.22
N VAL A 128 -0.81 -19.86 -4.95
CA VAL A 128 -2.16 -20.27 -4.53
C VAL A 128 -3.21 -19.22 -4.89
N ALA A 129 -2.92 -17.93 -4.73
CA ALA A 129 -3.87 -16.85 -5.02
C ALA A 129 -4.09 -16.63 -6.53
N THR A 130 -3.09 -16.90 -7.37
CA THR A 130 -3.14 -16.61 -8.81
C THR A 130 -3.49 -17.81 -9.69
N PHE A 131 -3.47 -19.03 -9.16
CA PHE A 131 -3.73 -20.24 -9.96
C PHE A 131 -5.20 -20.34 -10.39
N ASP A 132 -5.44 -20.31 -11.70
CA ASP A 132 -6.79 -20.42 -12.29
C ASP A 132 -7.19 -21.90 -12.50
N TRP A 133 -7.89 -22.45 -11.51
CA TRP A 133 -8.42 -23.81 -11.53
C TRP A 133 -9.43 -24.07 -12.66
N ASN A 134 -10.17 -23.04 -13.11
CA ASN A 134 -11.12 -23.21 -14.21
C ASN A 134 -10.38 -23.37 -15.53
N ASN A 135 -9.34 -22.55 -15.78
CA ASN A 135 -8.49 -22.71 -16.96
C ASN A 135 -7.76 -24.07 -16.96
N PHE A 136 -7.24 -24.49 -15.82
CA PHE A 136 -6.61 -25.81 -15.66
C PHE A 136 -7.55 -26.95 -16.09
N TYR A 137 -8.81 -26.93 -15.65
CA TYR A 137 -9.78 -27.98 -16.01
C TYR A 137 -10.30 -27.88 -17.44
N GLU A 138 -10.78 -26.71 -17.84
CA GLU A 138 -11.53 -26.54 -19.10
C GLU A 138 -10.63 -26.45 -20.33
N ARG A 139 -9.39 -25.98 -20.18
CA ARG A 139 -8.50 -25.67 -21.32
C ARG A 139 -7.21 -26.46 -21.34
N LEU A 140 -6.60 -26.71 -20.20
CA LEU A 140 -5.29 -27.40 -20.13
C LEU A 140 -5.41 -28.93 -20.04
N GLY A 141 -6.63 -29.48 -20.03
CA GLY A 141 -6.84 -30.93 -19.91
C GLY A 141 -6.62 -31.47 -18.50
N GLY A 142 -6.69 -30.62 -17.47
CA GLY A 142 -6.46 -30.99 -16.07
C GLY A 142 -7.34 -32.14 -15.56
N GLY A 143 -8.51 -32.35 -16.16
CA GLY A 143 -9.35 -33.51 -15.85
C GLY A 143 -8.67 -34.86 -16.11
N GLY A 144 -7.94 -34.98 -17.23
CA GLY A 144 -7.17 -36.19 -17.56
C GLY A 144 -5.97 -36.38 -16.64
N PHE A 145 -5.25 -35.29 -16.35
CA PHE A 145 -4.15 -35.27 -15.39
C PHE A 145 -4.55 -35.77 -14.00
N ILE A 146 -5.70 -35.32 -13.48
CA ILE A 146 -6.17 -35.76 -12.16
C ILE A 146 -6.53 -37.25 -12.16
N GLU A 147 -6.99 -37.83 -13.27
CA GLU A 147 -7.21 -39.28 -13.38
C GLU A 147 -5.88 -40.06 -13.47
N ALA A 148 -4.87 -39.54 -14.17
CA ALA A 148 -3.52 -40.12 -14.18
C ALA A 148 -2.90 -40.07 -12.77
N LEU A 149 -3.05 -38.94 -12.06
CA LEU A 149 -2.58 -38.75 -10.69
C LEU A 149 -3.25 -39.77 -9.75
N LYS A 150 -4.57 -39.94 -9.91
CA LYS A 150 -5.36 -40.95 -9.20
C LYS A 150 -4.83 -42.36 -9.44
N ARG A 151 -4.35 -42.68 -10.65
CA ARG A 151 -3.75 -43.98 -10.97
C ARG A 151 -2.38 -44.15 -10.31
N SER A 152 -1.48 -43.17 -10.44
CA SER A 152 -0.16 -43.18 -9.81
C SER A 152 -0.24 -43.43 -8.30
N MET A 153 -1.15 -42.72 -7.63
CA MET A 153 -1.45 -42.88 -6.21
C MET A 153 -1.90 -44.31 -5.84
N ARG A 154 -2.70 -44.95 -6.69
CA ARG A 154 -3.22 -46.31 -6.44
C ARG A 154 -2.22 -47.43 -6.68
N GLU A 155 -1.23 -47.19 -7.54
CA GLU A 155 -0.21 -48.19 -7.84
C GLU A 155 0.78 -48.38 -6.68
N HIS A 156 1.01 -47.31 -5.90
CA HIS A 156 2.10 -47.27 -4.93
C HIS A 156 1.64 -47.37 -3.47
N TYR A 157 0.38 -47.08 -3.18
CA TYR A 157 -0.15 -47.02 -1.80
C TYR A 157 -1.38 -47.89 -1.62
N ASP A 158 -1.59 -48.38 -0.40
CA ASP A 158 -2.79 -49.16 -0.06
C ASP A 158 -3.94 -48.22 0.33
N TYR A 159 -3.61 -47.11 1.01
CA TYR A 159 -4.53 -46.05 1.39
C TYR A 159 -3.95 -44.69 1.02
N VAL A 160 -4.80 -43.81 0.48
CA VAL A 160 -4.46 -42.42 0.22
C VAL A 160 -5.46 -41.54 0.94
N LEU A 161 -4.99 -40.71 1.87
CA LEU A 161 -5.82 -39.86 2.70
C LEU A 161 -5.63 -38.40 2.29
N ILE A 162 -6.69 -37.74 1.86
CA ILE A 162 -6.65 -36.38 1.34
C ILE A 162 -7.28 -35.41 2.34
N ASP A 163 -6.51 -34.42 2.79
CA ASP A 163 -7.02 -33.30 3.59
C ASP A 163 -7.55 -32.22 2.64
N SER A 164 -8.85 -32.25 2.35
CA SER A 164 -9.46 -31.31 1.41
C SER A 164 -9.68 -29.94 2.02
N ARG A 165 -9.73 -28.86 1.25
CA ARG A 165 -10.10 -27.52 1.75
C ARG A 165 -11.54 -27.43 2.28
N THR A 166 -11.79 -26.53 3.25
CA THR A 166 -13.16 -26.26 3.75
C THR A 166 -14.01 -25.40 2.81
N GLY A 167 -15.32 -25.62 2.82
CA GLY A 167 -16.29 -24.77 2.12
C GLY A 167 -16.67 -25.25 0.71
N LEU A 168 -17.05 -24.31 -0.16
CA LEU A 168 -17.55 -24.52 -1.53
C LEU A 168 -16.61 -23.85 -2.56
N SER A 169 -15.30 -24.15 -2.52
CA SER A 169 -14.33 -23.62 -3.49
C SER A 169 -14.31 -24.42 -4.80
N ASP A 170 -13.76 -23.83 -5.87
CA ASP A 170 -13.57 -24.49 -7.17
C ASP A 170 -12.70 -25.77 -7.05
N THR A 171 -11.75 -25.81 -6.11
CA THR A 171 -10.94 -26.99 -5.76
C THR A 171 -11.69 -28.07 -4.97
N ALA A 172 -12.78 -27.72 -4.28
CA ALA A 172 -13.51 -28.68 -3.45
C ALA A 172 -14.14 -29.79 -4.31
N GLY A 173 -14.52 -29.49 -5.57
CA GLY A 173 -15.04 -30.50 -6.50
C GLY A 173 -14.04 -31.63 -6.79
N ILE A 174 -12.75 -31.30 -6.90
CA ILE A 174 -11.67 -32.29 -7.12
C ILE A 174 -11.65 -33.30 -5.98
N CYS A 175 -11.57 -32.78 -4.75
CA CYS A 175 -11.38 -33.60 -3.55
C CYS A 175 -12.66 -34.29 -3.08
N THR A 176 -13.85 -33.74 -3.36
CA THR A 176 -15.12 -34.30 -2.88
C THR A 176 -15.83 -35.15 -3.93
N VAL A 177 -15.61 -34.89 -5.22
CA VAL A 177 -16.25 -35.59 -6.33
C VAL A 177 -15.25 -36.46 -7.07
N GLN A 178 -14.15 -35.91 -7.62
CA GLN A 178 -13.30 -36.62 -8.60
C GLN A 178 -12.37 -37.68 -7.98
N LEU A 179 -11.57 -37.29 -6.99
CA LEU A 179 -10.53 -38.13 -6.39
C LEU A 179 -11.06 -39.29 -5.52
N PRO A 180 -11.99 -39.09 -4.57
CA PRO A 180 -12.26 -40.10 -3.54
C PRO A 180 -13.02 -41.32 -4.05
N ASP A 181 -12.73 -42.45 -3.42
CA ASP A 181 -13.59 -43.64 -3.36
C ASP A 181 -14.42 -43.64 -2.06
N ILE A 182 -13.91 -42.96 -1.03
CA ILE A 182 -14.56 -42.75 0.26
C ILE A 182 -14.51 -41.26 0.61
N LEU A 183 -15.65 -40.69 1.00
CA LEU A 183 -15.76 -39.32 1.49
C LEU A 183 -16.13 -39.31 2.98
N VAL A 184 -15.22 -38.84 3.83
CA VAL A 184 -15.44 -38.65 5.27
C VAL A 184 -15.91 -37.22 5.49
N ASN A 185 -17.20 -37.06 5.76
CA ASN A 185 -17.85 -35.77 5.89
C ASN A 185 -17.89 -35.34 7.36
N CYS A 186 -16.93 -34.52 7.77
CA CYS A 186 -16.70 -34.06 9.13
C CYS A 186 -17.53 -32.80 9.45
N PHE A 187 -18.31 -32.81 10.52
CA PHE A 187 -19.12 -31.66 10.94
C PHE A 187 -19.29 -31.60 12.46
N THR A 188 -19.44 -30.38 13.02
CA THR A 188 -19.90 -30.22 14.40
C THR A 188 -21.42 -30.31 14.48
N LEU A 189 -21.99 -30.60 15.64
CA LEU A 189 -23.44 -30.74 15.83
C LEU A 189 -24.24 -29.42 15.79
N SER A 190 -23.68 -28.36 15.20
CA SER A 190 -24.41 -27.12 14.94
C SER A 190 -25.25 -27.26 13.65
N SER A 191 -26.45 -26.67 13.62
CA SER A 191 -27.33 -26.74 12.45
C SER A 191 -26.64 -26.26 11.17
N GLN A 192 -25.88 -25.16 11.23
CA GLN A 192 -25.16 -24.64 10.07
C GLN A 192 -24.08 -25.61 9.55
N ALA A 193 -23.35 -26.29 10.43
CA ALA A 193 -22.34 -27.26 10.01
C ALA A 193 -22.99 -28.52 9.42
N ILE A 194 -24.05 -29.03 10.04
CA ILE A 194 -24.83 -30.16 9.56
C ILE A 194 -25.43 -29.85 8.17
N ASP A 195 -26.17 -28.74 8.05
CA ASP A 195 -26.85 -28.38 6.80
C ASP A 195 -25.87 -28.08 5.66
N GLY A 196 -24.76 -27.41 5.96
CA GLY A 196 -23.73 -27.14 4.96
C GLY A 196 -23.00 -28.41 4.48
N ALA A 197 -22.64 -29.30 5.40
CA ALA A 197 -22.03 -30.58 5.07
C ALA A 197 -23.01 -31.51 4.32
N GLU A 198 -24.29 -31.48 4.65
CA GLU A 198 -25.35 -32.23 3.97
C GLU A 198 -25.56 -31.72 2.54
N ALA A 199 -25.60 -30.40 2.33
CA ALA A 199 -25.76 -29.81 1.00
C ALA A 199 -24.63 -30.25 0.04
N VAL A 200 -23.40 -30.35 0.54
CA VAL A 200 -22.24 -30.84 -0.22
C VAL A 200 -22.39 -32.33 -0.50
N ALA A 201 -22.70 -33.15 0.51
CA ALA A 201 -22.95 -34.58 0.31
C ALA A 201 -24.06 -34.84 -0.72
N ALA A 202 -25.14 -34.06 -0.68
CA ALA A 202 -26.23 -34.13 -1.65
C ALA A 202 -25.76 -33.77 -3.06
N SER A 203 -24.92 -32.76 -3.20
CA SER A 203 -24.33 -32.37 -4.49
C SER A 203 -23.44 -33.47 -5.05
N VAL A 204 -22.53 -34.01 -4.23
CA VAL A 204 -21.64 -35.10 -4.60
C VAL A 204 -22.44 -36.34 -5.01
N HIS A 205 -23.45 -36.71 -4.21
CA HIS A 205 -24.30 -37.87 -4.47
C HIS A 205 -25.06 -37.75 -5.80
N ARG A 206 -25.54 -36.56 -6.16
CA ARG A 206 -26.17 -36.31 -7.47
C ARG A 206 -25.18 -36.44 -8.63
N GLN A 207 -23.97 -35.90 -8.49
CA GLN A 207 -22.95 -35.92 -9.55
C GLN A 207 -22.35 -37.32 -9.76
N ARG A 208 -22.31 -38.14 -8.72
CA ARG A 208 -21.81 -39.52 -8.75
C ARG A 208 -22.91 -40.58 -8.87
N ALA A 209 -24.13 -40.20 -9.23
CA ALA A 209 -25.27 -41.12 -9.35
C ALA A 209 -25.00 -42.21 -10.42
N GLY A 210 -24.48 -43.37 -9.98
CA GLY A 210 -24.05 -44.49 -10.83
C GLY A 210 -22.70 -45.10 -10.46
N ASN A 211 -21.83 -44.36 -9.75
CA ASN A 211 -20.52 -44.81 -9.28
C ASN A 211 -20.51 -44.97 -7.74
N GLN A 212 -19.91 -46.05 -7.24
CA GLN A 212 -19.91 -46.45 -5.81
C GLN A 212 -19.02 -45.55 -4.91
N LEU A 213 -19.34 -44.26 -4.75
CA LEU A 213 -18.71 -43.43 -3.72
C LEU A 213 -19.36 -43.72 -2.36
N ARG A 214 -18.56 -44.16 -1.38
CA ARG A 214 -19.02 -44.39 0.00
C ARG A 214 -18.87 -43.12 0.83
N MET A 215 -19.90 -42.72 1.56
CA MET A 215 -19.87 -41.51 2.39
C MET A 215 -20.03 -41.86 3.87
N PHE A 216 -19.10 -41.38 4.70
CA PHE A 216 -19.12 -41.55 6.15
C PHE A 216 -19.31 -40.17 6.82
N PRO A 217 -20.53 -39.82 7.25
CA PRO A 217 -20.77 -38.63 8.05
C PRO A 217 -20.20 -38.82 9.46
N VAL A 218 -19.37 -37.89 9.93
CA VAL A 218 -18.66 -37.99 11.21
C VAL A 218 -18.91 -36.75 12.07
N PRO A 219 -19.64 -36.87 13.19
CA PRO A 219 -19.76 -35.82 14.18
C PRO A 219 -18.41 -35.58 14.88
N MET A 220 -17.92 -34.35 14.77
CA MET A 220 -16.64 -33.92 15.32
C MET A 220 -16.83 -32.98 16.50
N ARG A 221 -15.86 -33.01 17.43
CA ARG A 221 -15.83 -32.17 18.63
C ARG A 221 -17.13 -32.29 19.43
N VAL A 222 -17.57 -33.51 19.64
CA VAL A 222 -18.78 -33.80 20.41
C VAL A 222 -18.51 -33.53 21.88
N ASP A 223 -19.26 -32.57 22.44
CA ASP A 223 -19.22 -32.17 23.84
C ASP A 223 -20.46 -32.75 24.55
N ASP A 224 -20.25 -33.35 25.73
CA ASP A 224 -21.28 -33.99 26.55
C ASP A 224 -21.85 -33.08 27.65
N GLY A 225 -21.43 -31.82 27.72
CA GLY A 225 -21.88 -30.85 28.74
C GLY A 225 -23.38 -30.53 28.74
N GLU A 226 -24.11 -30.77 27.64
CA GLU A 226 -25.55 -30.47 27.50
C GLU A 226 -26.30 -31.65 26.84
N ALA A 227 -26.64 -32.66 27.65
CA ALA A 227 -27.17 -33.95 27.18
C ALA A 227 -28.41 -33.83 26.26
N GLU A 228 -29.35 -32.94 26.57
CA GLU A 228 -30.56 -32.78 25.75
C GLU A 228 -30.25 -32.18 24.37
N ARG A 229 -29.40 -31.15 24.33
CA ARG A 229 -28.99 -30.49 23.07
C ARG A 229 -28.13 -31.40 22.21
N LEU A 230 -27.24 -32.18 22.85
CA LEU A 230 -26.44 -33.20 22.19
C LEU A 230 -27.35 -34.23 21.48
N GLU A 231 -28.35 -34.75 22.18
CA GLU A 231 -29.29 -35.72 21.62
C GLU A 231 -30.14 -35.12 20.48
N GLN A 232 -30.57 -33.87 20.60
CA GLN A 232 -31.25 -33.15 19.50
C GLN A 232 -30.34 -33.01 18.28
N GLY A 233 -29.07 -32.64 18.48
CA GLY A 233 -28.07 -32.54 17.41
C GLY A 233 -27.83 -33.87 16.71
N ARG A 234 -27.69 -34.97 17.47
CA ARG A 234 -27.56 -36.33 16.95
C ARG A 234 -28.75 -36.71 16.08
N ARG A 235 -29.98 -36.52 16.57
CA ARG A 235 -31.20 -36.81 15.80
C ARG A 235 -31.27 -36.00 14.50
N TYR A 236 -30.90 -34.72 14.55
CA TYR A 236 -30.88 -33.86 13.37
C TYR A 236 -29.85 -34.35 12.33
N ALA A 237 -28.64 -34.69 12.77
CA ALA A 237 -27.61 -35.25 11.89
C ALA A 237 -28.04 -36.60 11.27
N ARG A 238 -28.61 -37.51 12.07
CA ARG A 238 -29.14 -38.80 11.59
C ARG A 238 -30.20 -38.62 10.51
N ALA A 239 -31.15 -37.72 10.73
CA ALA A 239 -32.21 -37.42 9.77
C ALA A 239 -31.67 -36.86 8.44
N LYS A 240 -30.61 -36.04 8.50
CA LYS A 240 -30.01 -35.39 7.33
C LYS A 240 -29.12 -36.33 6.52
N PHE A 241 -28.30 -37.14 7.19
CA PHE A 241 -27.29 -37.95 6.53
C PHE A 241 -27.65 -39.44 6.37
N GLY A 242 -28.71 -39.93 7.02
CA GLY A 242 -29.04 -41.36 7.06
C GLY A 242 -29.11 -42.04 5.69
N ARG A 243 -29.58 -41.31 4.66
CA ARG A 243 -29.66 -41.82 3.28
C ARG A 243 -28.31 -42.23 2.66
N TYR A 244 -27.20 -41.67 3.14
CA TYR A 244 -25.86 -41.93 2.58
C TYR A 244 -25.20 -43.18 3.19
N LEU A 245 -25.74 -43.71 4.28
CA LEU A 245 -25.23 -44.87 5.01
C LEU A 245 -25.82 -46.21 4.55
N SER A 246 -26.48 -46.26 3.39
CA SER A 246 -27.10 -47.49 2.87
C SER A 246 -26.13 -48.64 2.60
N HIS A 247 -24.83 -48.35 2.50
CA HIS A 247 -23.75 -49.31 2.32
C HIS A 247 -23.18 -49.83 3.66
N VAL A 248 -23.60 -49.27 4.79
CA VAL A 248 -23.20 -49.71 6.13
C VAL A 248 -24.24 -50.73 6.62
N PRO A 249 -23.84 -51.95 7.03
CA PRO A 249 -24.78 -53.00 7.41
C PRO A 249 -25.71 -52.63 8.58
N ASP A 250 -25.19 -51.91 9.57
CA ASP A 250 -25.94 -51.40 10.72
C ASP A 250 -25.69 -49.89 10.90
N PRO A 251 -26.55 -49.04 10.31
CA PRO A 251 -26.42 -47.59 10.43
C PRO A 251 -26.61 -47.07 11.87
N GLU A 252 -27.41 -47.75 12.71
CA GLU A 252 -27.61 -47.30 14.10
C GLU A 252 -26.38 -47.57 14.96
N ALA A 253 -25.76 -48.74 14.81
CA ALA A 253 -24.48 -49.03 15.46
C ALA A 253 -23.37 -48.07 15.01
N TYR A 254 -23.35 -47.68 13.73
CA TYR A 254 -22.39 -46.69 13.20
C TYR A 254 -22.49 -45.34 13.90
N TRP A 255 -23.71 -44.81 14.07
CA TRP A 255 -23.91 -43.51 14.73
C TRP A 255 -23.46 -43.51 16.20
N GLY A 256 -23.54 -44.65 16.88
CA GLY A 256 -23.04 -44.79 18.25
C GLY A 256 -21.52 -44.90 18.35
N ALA A 257 -20.83 -45.24 17.26
CA ALA A 257 -19.40 -45.55 17.27
C ALA A 257 -18.50 -44.42 16.74
N VAL A 258 -18.95 -43.65 15.75
CA VAL A 258 -18.03 -42.80 14.94
C VAL A 258 -17.80 -41.38 15.49
N GLU A 259 -18.39 -41.02 16.62
CA GLU A 259 -18.26 -39.68 17.18
C GLU A 259 -16.84 -39.39 17.69
N VAL A 260 -16.30 -38.23 17.31
CA VAL A 260 -15.00 -37.74 17.79
C VAL A 260 -15.23 -36.73 18.92
N PRO A 261 -14.82 -37.04 20.17
CA PRO A 261 -15.11 -36.19 21.32
C PRO A 261 -14.34 -34.87 21.26
N TYR A 262 -14.84 -33.84 21.95
CA TYR A 262 -14.06 -32.63 22.20
C TYR A 262 -13.16 -32.82 23.42
N GLN A 263 -11.84 -32.76 23.21
CA GLN A 263 -10.86 -32.78 24.29
C GLN A 263 -10.07 -31.46 24.28
N PRO A 264 -10.20 -30.61 25.33
CA PRO A 264 -9.52 -29.30 25.39
C PRO A 264 -8.01 -29.39 25.26
N SER A 265 -7.41 -30.48 25.71
CA SER A 265 -5.98 -30.75 25.67
C SER A 265 -5.42 -30.62 24.23
N TYR A 266 -6.14 -31.11 23.22
CA TYR A 266 -5.77 -31.04 21.80
C TYR A 266 -5.92 -29.65 21.16
N ALA A 267 -6.43 -28.65 21.89
CA ALA A 267 -6.57 -27.29 21.35
C ALA A 267 -5.25 -26.49 21.36
N TYR A 268 -4.21 -26.98 22.04
CA TYR A 268 -2.98 -26.22 22.30
C TYR A 268 -1.81 -26.62 21.39
N GLU A 269 -1.81 -27.83 20.84
CA GLU A 269 -0.69 -28.43 20.10
C GLU A 269 -1.21 -29.42 19.03
N GLU A 270 -0.64 -29.38 17.83
CA GLU A 270 -0.88 -30.31 16.73
C GLU A 270 -0.20 -31.67 17.00
N ILE A 271 -0.80 -32.49 17.86
CA ILE A 271 -0.25 -33.77 18.31
C ILE A 271 -1.13 -34.96 17.89
N LEU A 272 -0.48 -36.08 17.55
CA LEU A 272 -1.17 -37.34 17.26
C LEU A 272 -1.75 -37.96 18.55
N ALA A 273 -2.97 -38.50 18.47
CA ALA A 273 -3.63 -39.14 19.59
C ALA A 273 -2.92 -40.43 20.04
N THR A 274 -2.26 -41.13 19.11
CA THR A 274 -1.38 -42.29 19.43
C THR A 274 -0.21 -41.92 20.37
N VAL A 275 0.26 -40.67 20.30
CA VAL A 275 1.35 -40.16 21.14
C VAL A 275 0.78 -39.63 22.46
N ARG A 276 -0.31 -38.87 22.39
CA ARG A 276 -0.86 -38.19 23.55
C ARG A 276 -1.66 -39.10 24.48
N ASP A 277 -2.59 -39.87 23.94
CA ASP A 277 -3.52 -40.67 24.73
C ASP A 277 -2.85 -41.94 25.26
N GLU A 278 -3.32 -42.41 26.41
CA GLU A 278 -3.03 -43.77 26.84
C GLU A 278 -3.81 -44.77 25.97
N PRO A 279 -3.17 -45.84 25.47
CA PRO A 279 -3.86 -46.90 24.75
C PRO A 279 -5.01 -47.51 25.56
N LEU A 280 -6.01 -48.06 24.86
CA LEU A 280 -7.14 -48.82 25.45
C LEU A 280 -8.08 -48.00 26.36
N ARG A 281 -8.02 -46.66 26.33
CA ARG A 281 -8.98 -45.78 27.00
C ARG A 281 -10.24 -45.58 26.13
N PRO A 282 -11.43 -46.09 26.48
CA PRO A 282 -12.58 -46.12 25.57
C PRO A 282 -13.11 -44.75 25.11
N ALA A 283 -12.96 -43.73 25.97
CA ALA A 283 -13.42 -42.36 25.74
C ALA A 283 -12.32 -41.41 25.18
N SER A 284 -11.20 -41.96 24.72
CA SER A 284 -10.07 -41.18 24.20
C SER A 284 -10.25 -40.77 22.74
N MET A 285 -9.45 -39.80 22.28
CA MET A 285 -9.38 -39.41 20.87
C MET A 285 -8.83 -40.55 20.00
N LEU A 286 -7.89 -41.31 20.56
CA LEU A 286 -7.34 -42.51 19.92
C LEU A 286 -8.44 -43.56 19.67
N ALA A 287 -9.24 -43.90 20.68
CA ALA A 287 -10.30 -44.89 20.54
C ALA A 287 -11.38 -44.45 19.53
N ALA A 288 -11.68 -43.14 19.44
CA ALA A 288 -12.57 -42.61 18.42
C ALA A 288 -11.97 -42.74 17.00
N SER A 289 -10.67 -42.47 16.87
CA SER A 289 -9.95 -42.60 15.61
C SER A 289 -9.88 -44.07 15.14
N GLU A 290 -9.67 -45.02 16.06
CA GLU A 290 -9.69 -46.46 15.79
C GLU A 290 -11.04 -46.94 15.27
N ARG A 291 -12.15 -46.49 15.87
CA ARG A 291 -13.51 -46.81 15.41
C ARG A 291 -13.78 -46.26 14.01
N LEU A 292 -13.33 -45.03 13.72
CA LEU A 292 -13.43 -44.46 12.38
C LEU A 292 -12.63 -45.31 11.37
N VAL A 293 -11.36 -45.63 11.66
CA VAL A 293 -10.50 -46.45 10.79
C VAL A 293 -11.07 -47.86 10.57
N ALA A 294 -11.71 -48.45 11.58
CA ALA A 294 -12.41 -49.73 11.43
C ALA A 294 -13.51 -49.67 10.37
N HIS A 295 -14.27 -48.58 10.29
CA HIS A 295 -15.26 -48.40 9.22
C HIS A 295 -14.61 -48.11 7.86
N LEU A 296 -13.57 -47.28 7.80
CA LEU A 296 -12.88 -46.94 6.54
C LEU A 296 -12.14 -48.13 5.92
N SER A 297 -11.68 -49.07 6.74
CA SER A 297 -10.95 -50.26 6.35
C SER A 297 -11.82 -51.51 6.20
N ASP A 298 -13.16 -51.39 6.31
CA ASP A 298 -14.09 -52.54 6.34
C ASP A 298 -13.72 -53.61 7.39
N GLN A 299 -13.37 -53.13 8.60
CA GLN A 299 -12.97 -53.92 9.76
C GLN A 299 -11.63 -54.66 9.63
N GLU A 300 -10.83 -54.32 8.61
CA GLU A 300 -9.46 -54.85 8.47
C GLU A 300 -8.51 -54.32 9.55
N VAL A 301 -8.62 -53.03 9.87
CA VAL A 301 -7.80 -52.36 10.89
C VAL A 301 -8.71 -51.78 11.96
N THR A 302 -8.72 -52.40 13.14
CA THR A 302 -9.63 -52.04 14.24
C THR A 302 -8.96 -51.31 15.39
N GLN A 303 -7.63 -51.32 15.47
CA GLN A 303 -6.85 -50.76 16.58
C GLN A 303 -5.41 -50.47 16.15
N VAL A 304 -4.82 -49.42 16.73
CA VAL A 304 -3.41 -49.06 16.55
C VAL A 304 -2.51 -50.14 17.15
N ARG A 305 -1.27 -50.24 16.68
CA ARG A 305 -0.23 -50.91 17.47
C ARG A 305 0.34 -49.90 18.48
N PRO A 306 0.19 -50.13 19.79
CA PRO A 306 0.61 -49.15 20.79
C PRO A 306 2.14 -48.98 20.79
N LEU A 307 2.60 -47.74 20.92
CA LEU A 307 4.00 -47.41 21.12
C LEU A 307 4.47 -47.88 22.50
N GLU A 308 5.76 -48.21 22.63
CA GLU A 308 6.33 -48.48 23.95
C GLU A 308 6.24 -47.22 24.83
N GLU A 309 5.91 -47.38 26.11
CA GLU A 309 5.61 -46.23 26.98
C GLU A 309 6.79 -45.26 27.15
N GLN A 310 8.03 -45.74 27.00
CA GLN A 310 9.22 -44.89 27.02
C GLN A 310 9.35 -44.08 25.72
N GLU A 311 9.12 -44.71 24.57
CA GLU A 311 9.12 -44.07 23.26
C GLU A 311 8.00 -43.03 23.16
N ARG A 312 6.77 -43.41 23.54
CA ARG A 312 5.60 -42.54 23.55
C ARG A 312 5.84 -41.26 24.37
N ARG A 313 6.41 -41.39 25.57
CA ARG A 313 6.78 -40.24 26.43
C ARG A 313 7.93 -39.42 25.85
N GLY A 314 8.85 -40.05 25.12
CA GLY A 314 9.90 -39.37 24.35
C GLY A 314 9.31 -38.47 23.27
N LEU A 315 8.45 -39.03 22.43
CA LEU A 315 7.75 -38.31 21.36
C LEU A 315 6.84 -37.21 21.90
N LEU A 316 6.10 -37.48 22.98
CA LEU A 316 5.24 -36.48 23.62
C LEU A 316 6.01 -35.20 23.97
N ARG A 317 7.26 -35.31 24.44
CA ARG A 317 8.11 -34.14 24.74
C ARG A 317 8.56 -33.37 23.49
N GLN A 318 8.68 -34.02 22.34
CA GLN A 318 9.05 -33.36 21.09
C GLN A 318 7.89 -32.55 20.51
N PHE A 319 6.65 -33.02 20.71
CA PHE A 319 5.45 -32.27 20.30
C PHE A 319 5.09 -31.11 21.23
N MET A 320 5.55 -31.12 22.48
CA MET A 320 5.23 -30.09 23.46
C MET A 320 5.98 -28.78 23.19
N ARG A 321 5.29 -27.63 23.27
CA ARG A 321 5.91 -26.31 23.10
C ARG A 321 6.98 -26.06 24.16
N ASN A 322 8.22 -25.84 23.73
CA ASN A 322 9.29 -25.38 24.62
C ASN A 322 8.99 -23.94 25.07
N VAL A 323 8.74 -23.75 26.37
CA VAL A 323 8.68 -22.42 26.98
C VAL A 323 10.09 -21.83 26.97
N PRO A 324 10.33 -20.65 26.36
CA PRO A 324 11.62 -19.98 26.47
C PRO A 324 11.83 -19.63 27.95
N LEU A 325 12.73 -20.34 28.63
CA LEU A 325 13.13 -19.98 29.98
C LEU A 325 13.87 -18.63 29.93
N GLU A 326 13.48 -17.70 30.80
CA GLU A 326 14.24 -16.46 31.01
C GLU A 326 15.70 -16.80 31.34
N PRO A 327 16.70 -16.21 30.66
CA PRO A 327 18.09 -16.59 30.88
C PRO A 327 18.63 -15.91 32.15
N THR A 328 18.65 -16.65 33.26
CA THR A 328 19.47 -16.35 34.43
C THR A 328 20.86 -16.97 34.24
N GLY A 329 21.78 -16.25 33.58
CA GLY A 329 23.18 -16.66 33.43
C GLY A 329 23.95 -15.75 32.48
N PRO A 330 25.27 -15.55 32.67
CA PRO A 330 26.04 -14.60 31.87
C PRO A 330 25.97 -14.97 30.39
N ALA A 331 25.65 -13.96 29.58
CA ALA A 331 25.22 -14.11 28.20
C ALA A 331 26.19 -15.00 27.37
N PRO A 332 25.71 -16.13 26.81
CA PRO A 332 26.35 -16.70 25.64
C PRO A 332 26.26 -15.68 24.50
N SER A 333 27.32 -15.59 23.71
CA SER A 333 27.54 -14.60 22.66
C SER A 333 26.39 -14.54 21.63
N GLY A 334 25.52 -13.54 21.78
CA GLY A 334 24.79 -12.82 20.72
C GLY A 334 23.58 -13.52 20.06
N PRO A 335 22.52 -12.77 19.69
CA PRO A 335 21.47 -13.26 18.80
C PRO A 335 22.05 -13.48 17.39
N GLY A 336 21.73 -14.60 16.75
CA GLY A 336 21.99 -14.77 15.32
C GLY A 336 21.36 -13.60 14.56
N ARG A 337 22.19 -12.77 13.91
CA ARG A 337 21.69 -11.68 13.07
C ARG A 337 20.75 -12.28 12.02
N PRO A 338 19.59 -11.64 11.71
CA PRO A 338 18.87 -11.98 10.50
C PRO A 338 19.83 -11.90 9.31
N GLY A 339 19.79 -12.90 8.43
CA GLY A 339 20.57 -12.93 7.20
C GLY A 339 20.37 -11.64 6.39
N ARG A 340 21.42 -11.18 5.69
CA ARG A 340 21.32 -9.92 4.93
C ARG A 340 20.24 -10.06 3.85
N ARG A 341 19.32 -9.09 3.79
CA ARG A 341 18.25 -9.08 2.78
C ARG A 341 18.79 -8.65 1.43
N VAL A 342 18.68 -9.49 0.40
CA VAL A 342 19.09 -9.17 -0.97
C VAL A 342 17.91 -9.30 -1.93
N PHE A 343 17.90 -8.54 -3.03
CA PHE A 343 16.90 -8.63 -4.07
C PHE A 343 17.54 -8.88 -5.43
N ILE A 344 17.26 -10.03 -6.04
CA ILE A 344 17.73 -10.45 -7.35
C ILE A 344 16.76 -9.93 -8.40
N THR A 345 17.27 -9.10 -9.32
CA THR A 345 16.48 -8.51 -10.41
C THR A 345 17.08 -8.91 -11.75
N TYR A 346 16.22 -9.33 -12.67
CA TYR A 346 16.61 -9.88 -13.97
C TYR A 346 15.52 -9.59 -15.00
N ALA A 347 15.84 -9.75 -16.28
CA ALA A 347 14.85 -9.76 -17.35
C ALA A 347 14.71 -11.20 -17.82
N TYR A 348 13.48 -11.56 -18.14
CA TYR A 348 13.21 -12.89 -18.66
C TYR A 348 13.73 -12.99 -20.10
N ASP A 349 14.78 -13.79 -20.31
CA ASP A 349 15.37 -14.08 -21.62
C ASP A 349 14.87 -15.43 -22.17
N SER A 350 14.94 -16.49 -21.36
CA SER A 350 14.54 -17.85 -21.70
C SER A 350 14.16 -18.66 -20.44
N PRO A 351 13.51 -19.83 -20.58
CA PRO A 351 13.26 -20.74 -19.46
C PRO A 351 14.56 -21.15 -18.74
N ASP A 352 15.60 -21.49 -19.49
CA ASP A 352 16.90 -21.88 -18.93
C ASP A 352 17.56 -20.72 -18.15
N HIS A 353 17.45 -19.48 -18.64
CA HIS A 353 17.95 -18.31 -17.93
C HIS A 353 17.16 -18.07 -16.63
N PHE A 354 15.84 -18.23 -16.67
CA PHE A 354 15.01 -18.12 -15.47
C PHE A 354 15.38 -19.17 -14.42
N GLU A 355 15.58 -20.41 -14.84
CA GLU A 355 15.98 -21.51 -13.97
C GLU A 355 17.37 -21.26 -13.37
N ALA A 356 18.30 -20.75 -14.16
CA ALA A 356 19.63 -20.36 -13.70
C ALA A 356 19.59 -19.24 -12.63
N VAL A 357 18.70 -18.26 -12.80
CA VAL A 357 18.44 -17.21 -11.80
C VAL A 357 17.78 -17.77 -10.53
N ARG A 358 16.85 -18.72 -10.69
CA ARG A 358 16.16 -19.41 -9.58
C ARG A 358 17.13 -20.26 -8.75
N GLU A 359 18.06 -20.96 -9.40
CA GLU A 359 19.12 -21.71 -8.73
C GLU A 359 20.09 -20.79 -7.97
N LEU A 360 20.49 -19.65 -8.55
CA LEU A 360 21.26 -18.63 -7.82
C LEU A 360 20.52 -18.15 -6.56
N TRP A 361 19.22 -17.87 -6.67
CA TRP A 361 18.36 -17.48 -5.55
C TRP A 361 18.33 -18.54 -4.45
N PHE A 362 18.17 -19.80 -4.81
CA PHE A 362 18.14 -20.93 -3.87
C PHE A 362 19.48 -21.10 -3.14
N LEU A 363 20.59 -21.10 -3.90
CA LEU A 363 21.94 -21.30 -3.36
C LEU A 363 22.34 -20.17 -2.40
N LEU A 364 21.99 -18.91 -2.69
CA LEU A 364 22.26 -17.79 -1.78
C LEU A 364 21.52 -17.94 -0.43
N ARG A 365 20.28 -18.45 -0.43
CA ARG A 365 19.55 -18.73 0.83
C ARG A 365 20.21 -19.85 1.63
N GLY A 366 20.82 -20.83 0.97
CA GLY A 366 21.65 -21.87 1.62
C GLY A 366 22.84 -21.30 2.41
N TYR A 367 23.33 -20.11 2.05
CA TYR A 367 24.37 -19.38 2.77
C TYR A 367 23.83 -18.44 3.88
N GLY A 368 22.56 -18.57 4.25
CA GLY A 368 21.92 -17.74 5.28
C GLY A 368 21.64 -16.31 4.85
N ILE A 369 21.50 -16.05 3.53
CA ILE A 369 21.14 -14.75 2.97
C ILE A 369 19.63 -14.71 2.72
N ASP A 370 18.93 -13.64 3.13
CA ASP A 370 17.49 -13.46 2.86
C ASP A 370 17.31 -12.94 1.41
N ALA A 371 17.42 -13.85 0.43
CA ALA A 371 17.32 -13.52 -0.99
C ALA A 371 15.86 -13.49 -1.48
N ARG A 372 15.43 -12.34 -2.01
CA ARG A 372 14.17 -12.10 -2.71
C ARG A 372 14.42 -12.09 -4.22
N LEU A 373 13.49 -12.56 -5.03
CA LEU A 373 13.63 -12.69 -6.49
C LEU A 373 12.54 -11.88 -7.21
N ASP A 374 12.89 -11.18 -8.29
CA ASP A 374 11.96 -10.43 -9.16
C ASP A 374 11.00 -11.37 -9.92
N LEU A 375 9.88 -10.84 -10.41
CA LEU A 375 8.83 -11.62 -11.08
C LEU A 375 8.93 -11.50 -12.61
N PRO A 376 8.89 -12.62 -13.36
CA PRO A 376 8.89 -12.60 -14.82
C PRO A 376 7.58 -12.02 -15.38
N PRO A 377 7.56 -11.47 -16.62
CA PRO A 377 6.41 -10.76 -17.20
C PRO A 377 5.05 -11.47 -17.11
N GLY A 378 5.00 -12.80 -17.14
CA GLY A 378 3.77 -13.60 -17.01
C GLY A 378 3.23 -13.74 -15.58
N GLN A 379 4.00 -13.34 -14.55
CA GLN A 379 3.65 -13.42 -13.13
C GLN A 379 3.47 -12.03 -12.48
N ARG A 380 3.57 -10.95 -13.26
CA ARG A 380 3.44 -9.56 -12.79
C ARG A 380 1.96 -9.18 -12.67
N GLN A 381 1.52 -8.81 -11.47
CA GLN A 381 0.17 -8.30 -11.19
C GLN A 381 0.02 -6.81 -11.59
N GLU A 382 -1.21 -6.26 -11.60
CA GLU A 382 -1.46 -4.84 -11.93
C GLU A 382 -0.67 -3.85 -11.04
N ASP A 383 -0.30 -4.25 -9.83
CA ASP A 383 0.47 -3.49 -8.86
C ASP A 383 1.97 -3.89 -8.78
N TRP A 384 2.45 -4.78 -9.65
CA TRP A 384 3.85 -5.20 -9.70
C TRP A 384 4.86 -4.03 -9.67
N PRO A 385 4.63 -2.89 -10.37
CA PRO A 385 5.53 -1.74 -10.27
C PRO A 385 5.73 -1.23 -8.83
N ARG A 386 4.71 -1.31 -7.98
CA ARG A 386 4.77 -0.93 -6.57
C ARG A 386 5.52 -1.99 -5.77
N TRP A 387 5.17 -3.26 -5.96
CA TRP A 387 5.81 -4.38 -5.28
C TRP A 387 7.32 -4.45 -5.57
N GLN A 388 7.73 -4.35 -6.84
CA GLN A 388 9.14 -4.37 -7.25
C GLN A 388 9.93 -3.26 -6.55
N ARG A 389 9.30 -2.09 -6.38
CA ARG A 389 9.88 -0.96 -5.66
C ARG A 389 10.05 -1.22 -4.17
N GLU A 390 9.07 -1.84 -3.53
CA GLU A 390 9.16 -2.26 -2.12
C GLU A 390 10.31 -3.27 -1.93
N GLN A 391 10.47 -4.21 -2.87
CA GLN A 391 11.59 -5.15 -2.84
C GLN A 391 12.94 -4.44 -2.98
N LEU A 392 13.09 -3.58 -4.00
CA LEU A 392 14.29 -2.78 -4.26
C LEU A 392 14.69 -1.89 -3.06
N LEU A 393 13.72 -1.23 -2.42
CA LEU A 393 13.97 -0.32 -1.30
C LEU A 393 14.34 -1.03 0.00
N GLY A 394 13.66 -2.14 0.29
CA GLY A 394 13.91 -2.89 1.51
C GLY A 394 15.17 -3.76 1.44
N ALA A 395 15.80 -3.92 0.28
CA ALA A 395 16.96 -4.78 0.13
C ALA A 395 18.24 -4.06 0.59
N GLU A 396 19.10 -4.77 1.31
CA GLU A 396 20.44 -4.28 1.65
C GLU A 396 21.38 -4.31 0.44
N LEU A 397 21.21 -5.31 -0.43
CA LEU A 397 21.88 -5.41 -1.72
C LEU A 397 20.88 -5.78 -2.82
N VAL A 398 20.99 -5.14 -3.97
CA VAL A 398 20.30 -5.48 -5.20
C VAL A 398 21.29 -6.23 -6.09
N LEU A 399 20.88 -7.37 -6.65
CA LEU A 399 21.68 -8.25 -7.48
C LEU A 399 21.11 -8.25 -8.91
N PRO A 400 21.51 -7.30 -9.77
CA PRO A 400 21.18 -7.32 -11.19
C PRO A 400 21.84 -8.51 -11.87
N VAL A 401 21.05 -9.42 -12.44
CA VAL A 401 21.59 -10.53 -13.23
C VAL A 401 21.80 -10.07 -14.66
N SER A 402 23.04 -10.15 -15.12
CA SER A 402 23.43 -9.67 -16.45
C SER A 402 22.87 -10.58 -17.55
N SER A 403 22.07 -10.04 -18.47
CA SER A 403 21.51 -10.77 -19.62
C SER A 403 21.23 -9.84 -20.82
N PRO A 404 21.18 -10.36 -22.06
CA PRO A 404 20.82 -9.56 -23.24
C PRO A 404 19.51 -8.78 -23.09
N SER A 405 18.45 -9.40 -22.56
CA SER A 405 17.16 -8.71 -22.40
C SER A 405 17.19 -7.72 -21.23
N TYR A 406 18.04 -7.94 -20.23
CA TYR A 406 18.21 -7.01 -19.11
C TYR A 406 18.90 -5.72 -19.56
N ARG A 407 19.81 -5.80 -20.53
CA ARG A 407 20.41 -4.62 -21.17
C ARG A 407 19.38 -3.72 -21.85
N SER A 408 18.32 -4.30 -22.40
CA SER A 408 17.26 -3.60 -23.16
C SER A 408 15.93 -3.48 -22.40
N LEU A 409 15.97 -3.30 -21.07
CA LEU A 409 14.77 -3.13 -20.24
C LEU A 409 13.83 -2.03 -20.79
N PRO A 410 12.50 -2.24 -20.78
CA PRO A 410 11.51 -1.20 -21.06
C PRO A 410 11.74 0.06 -20.22
N ASP A 411 11.46 1.24 -20.79
CA ASP A 411 11.74 2.54 -20.16
C ASP A 411 11.09 2.70 -18.76
N ASP A 412 9.91 2.13 -18.54
CA ASP A 412 9.18 2.16 -17.29
C ASP A 412 9.81 1.28 -16.20
N GLU A 413 10.27 0.08 -16.54
CA GLU A 413 11.02 -0.82 -15.64
C GLU A 413 12.41 -0.26 -15.34
N ALA A 414 13.11 0.18 -16.39
CA ALA A 414 14.42 0.79 -16.28
C ALA A 414 14.37 2.06 -15.43
N THR A 415 13.27 2.83 -15.47
CA THR A 415 13.13 4.05 -14.65
C THR A 415 13.13 3.73 -13.16
N GLN A 416 12.44 2.68 -12.71
CA GLN A 416 12.41 2.33 -11.29
C GLN A 416 13.77 1.85 -10.78
N LEU A 417 14.40 0.97 -11.55
CA LEU A 417 15.72 0.44 -11.22
C LEU A 417 16.77 1.55 -11.23
N ARG A 418 16.71 2.45 -12.22
CA ARG A 418 17.58 3.63 -12.34
C ARG A 418 17.41 4.61 -11.19
N ASP A 419 16.17 4.89 -10.77
CA ASP A 419 15.88 5.76 -9.63
C ASP A 419 16.51 5.20 -8.33
N VAL A 420 16.40 3.90 -8.10
CA VAL A 420 16.96 3.23 -6.92
C VAL A 420 18.49 3.15 -7.04
N PHE A 421 19.03 2.85 -8.21
CA PHE A 421 20.47 2.80 -8.46
C PHE A 421 21.14 4.14 -8.20
N TYR A 422 20.62 5.22 -8.76
CA TYR A 422 21.22 6.54 -8.53
C TYR A 422 21.05 7.01 -7.08
N ALA A 423 19.98 6.62 -6.39
CA ALA A 423 19.82 6.91 -4.97
C ALA A 423 20.78 6.09 -4.10
N TYR A 424 21.07 4.84 -4.48
CA TYR A 424 21.81 3.87 -3.67
C TYR A 424 22.81 3.03 -4.50
N PRO A 425 23.80 3.63 -5.18
CA PRO A 425 24.66 2.90 -6.12
C PRO A 425 25.47 1.79 -5.44
N ASP A 426 25.86 2.02 -4.18
CA ASP A 426 26.57 1.08 -3.32
C ASP A 426 25.79 -0.19 -2.95
N ARG A 427 24.48 -0.24 -3.21
CA ARG A 427 23.65 -1.43 -2.98
C ARG A 427 23.66 -2.38 -4.16
N PHE A 428 24.19 -1.99 -5.31
CA PHE A 428 24.12 -2.81 -6.52
C PHE A 428 25.38 -3.65 -6.65
N LEU A 429 25.18 -4.96 -6.73
CA LEU A 429 26.22 -5.93 -7.02
C LEU A 429 25.74 -6.78 -8.21
N PRO A 430 26.02 -6.35 -9.45
CA PRO A 430 25.73 -7.14 -10.63
C PRO A 430 26.34 -8.53 -10.56
N VAL A 431 25.57 -9.53 -10.95
CA VAL A 431 25.95 -10.94 -10.97
C VAL A 431 25.94 -11.44 -12.40
N THR A 432 27.05 -12.06 -12.82
CA THR A 432 27.13 -12.81 -14.07
C THR A 432 26.99 -14.30 -13.77
N LEU A 433 26.08 -14.97 -14.48
CA LEU A 433 25.88 -16.43 -14.42
C LEU A 433 26.90 -17.16 -15.32
N PRO A 434 27.13 -18.47 -15.14
CA PRO A 434 28.20 -19.22 -15.83
C PRO A 434 28.21 -19.09 -17.36
N ASP A 435 27.03 -19.00 -17.99
CA ASP A 435 26.87 -18.85 -19.45
C ASP A 435 26.51 -17.41 -19.87
N GLY A 436 26.55 -16.46 -18.92
CA GLY A 436 26.16 -15.07 -19.11
C GLY A 436 27.31 -14.17 -19.56
N SER A 437 26.98 -13.09 -20.29
CA SER A 437 27.97 -12.05 -20.62
C SER A 437 27.92 -10.92 -19.59
N PRO A 438 29.07 -10.37 -19.14
CA PRO A 438 29.12 -9.17 -18.30
C PRO A 438 28.63 -7.90 -19.01
N ASP A 439 28.48 -7.92 -20.33
CA ASP A 439 27.98 -6.80 -21.14
C ASP A 439 26.44 -6.74 -21.22
N GLY A 440 25.74 -7.59 -20.47
CA GLY A 440 24.27 -7.67 -20.41
C GLY A 440 23.61 -6.67 -19.45
N LEU A 441 24.31 -5.64 -19.00
CA LEU A 441 23.76 -4.63 -18.10
C LEU A 441 23.27 -3.39 -18.86
N PRO A 442 22.17 -2.73 -18.41
CA PRO A 442 21.77 -1.41 -18.88
C PRO A 442 22.91 -0.38 -18.80
N GLU A 443 22.91 0.59 -19.71
CA GLU A 443 23.96 1.64 -19.80
C GLU A 443 24.19 2.38 -18.47
N PHE A 444 23.15 2.64 -17.69
CA PHE A 444 23.26 3.34 -16.41
C PHE A 444 23.90 2.50 -15.29
N LEU A 445 24.06 1.19 -15.47
CA LEU A 445 24.74 0.27 -14.54
C LEU A 445 26.21 0.00 -14.92
N VAL A 446 26.74 0.66 -15.96
CA VAL A 446 28.09 0.42 -16.50
C VAL A 446 28.97 1.68 -16.42
N PRO A 447 30.23 1.58 -15.93
CA PRO A 447 30.83 0.41 -15.28
C PRO A 447 30.33 0.27 -13.83
N PRO A 448 30.03 -0.96 -13.36
CA PRO A 448 29.60 -1.13 -11.98
C PRO A 448 30.81 -1.03 -11.02
N PRO A 449 30.66 -0.39 -9.84
CA PRO A 449 31.75 -0.25 -8.87
C PRO A 449 32.21 -1.60 -8.30
N ARG A 450 31.36 -2.64 -8.35
CA ARG A 450 31.61 -4.01 -7.89
C ARG A 450 30.83 -4.98 -8.77
N ARG A 451 31.37 -6.18 -8.97
CA ARG A 451 30.69 -7.29 -9.69
C ARG A 451 31.00 -8.60 -9.00
N ALA A 452 30.08 -9.55 -9.10
CA ALA A 452 30.29 -10.92 -8.67
C ALA A 452 30.01 -11.88 -9.84
N GLU A 453 30.71 -12.99 -9.87
CA GLU A 453 30.54 -14.01 -10.90
C GLU A 453 30.29 -15.34 -10.21
N ALA A 454 29.23 -16.03 -10.64
CA ALA A 454 28.98 -17.40 -10.22
C ALA A 454 29.72 -18.33 -11.19
N ALA A 455 30.81 -18.96 -10.72
CA ALA A 455 31.64 -19.83 -11.56
C ALA A 455 30.89 -21.11 -12.00
N ALA A 456 29.94 -21.55 -11.18
CA ALA A 456 28.99 -22.62 -11.45
C ALA A 456 27.75 -22.42 -10.57
N LEU A 457 26.58 -22.92 -11.00
CA LEU A 457 25.36 -22.95 -10.18
C LEU A 457 25.37 -24.16 -9.24
N THR A 458 26.38 -24.21 -8.38
CA THR A 458 26.52 -25.17 -7.28
C THR A 458 26.78 -24.42 -5.98
N ALA A 459 26.64 -25.08 -4.82
CA ALA A 459 26.94 -24.47 -3.53
C ALA A 459 28.35 -23.83 -3.54
N GLU A 460 29.37 -24.58 -3.94
CA GLU A 460 30.75 -24.07 -4.04
C GLU A 460 30.90 -22.94 -5.06
N GLY A 461 30.24 -23.03 -6.22
CA GLY A 461 30.33 -22.02 -7.29
C GLY A 461 29.67 -20.68 -6.97
N VAL A 462 28.61 -20.68 -6.14
CA VAL A 462 27.93 -19.47 -5.64
C VAL A 462 28.57 -18.92 -4.35
N GLY A 463 29.43 -19.72 -3.69
CA GLY A 463 30.13 -19.34 -2.47
C GLY A 463 30.89 -18.01 -2.55
N ALA A 464 31.50 -17.69 -3.70
CA ALA A 464 32.17 -16.41 -3.93
C ALA A 464 31.20 -15.22 -3.93
N VAL A 465 30.00 -15.38 -4.50
CA VAL A 465 28.94 -14.36 -4.50
C VAL A 465 28.42 -14.16 -3.08
N ALA A 466 28.16 -15.26 -2.35
CA ALA A 466 27.70 -15.24 -0.96
C ALA A 466 28.74 -14.59 -0.01
N GLU A 467 30.02 -14.84 -0.24
CA GLU A 467 31.10 -14.25 0.53
C GLU A 467 31.19 -12.73 0.34
N VAL A 468 31.05 -12.24 -0.90
CA VAL A 468 31.00 -10.79 -1.18
C VAL A 468 29.78 -10.13 -0.52
N ILE A 469 28.63 -10.82 -0.48
CA ILE A 469 27.42 -10.35 0.21
C ILE A 469 27.66 -10.25 1.73
N ASN A 470 28.33 -11.24 2.33
CA ASN A 470 28.49 -11.33 3.79
C ASN A 470 29.68 -10.52 4.36
N ARG A 471 30.77 -10.28 3.61
CA ARG A 471 32.00 -9.64 4.10
C ARG A 471 31.90 -8.13 4.45
N ARG A 472 30.78 -7.43 4.21
CA ARG A 472 30.69 -5.96 4.38
C ARG A 472 30.61 -5.46 5.84
N ALA A 473 30.90 -6.28 6.85
CA ALA A 473 30.77 -5.89 8.26
C ALA A 473 32.09 -5.68 9.04
N VAL A 474 33.27 -6.00 8.51
CA VAL A 474 34.53 -5.80 9.25
C VAL A 474 35.69 -5.38 8.33
N THR A 475 36.33 -4.26 8.69
CA THR A 475 37.66 -3.74 8.30
C THR A 475 37.86 -3.03 6.94
N GLU A 476 38.08 -1.71 7.04
CA GLU A 476 39.24 -1.05 6.42
C GLU A 476 40.52 -1.89 6.63
N LYS A 477 41.40 -1.97 5.62
CA LYS A 477 42.68 -2.70 5.56
C LYS A 477 42.62 -4.20 5.27
N ALA A 478 42.58 -4.52 3.97
CA ALA A 478 43.65 -5.24 3.26
C ALA A 478 43.13 -5.61 1.86
N VAL A 479 43.31 -4.71 0.90
CA VAL A 479 43.32 -5.06 -0.52
C VAL A 479 44.69 -4.68 -1.04
N LEU A 480 45.34 -5.63 -1.71
CA LEU A 480 46.58 -5.42 -2.44
C LEU A 480 46.51 -4.10 -3.21
N VAL A 481 47.49 -3.24 -2.95
CA VAL A 481 47.85 -2.14 -3.84
C VAL A 481 48.40 -2.78 -5.11
N LEU A 482 47.55 -2.92 -6.12
CA LEU A 482 48.02 -2.88 -7.50
C LEU A 482 48.21 -1.39 -7.86
N PRO A 483 49.28 -1.04 -8.61
CA PRO A 483 49.55 0.36 -8.94
C PRO A 483 48.36 0.95 -9.71
N PRO A 484 48.13 2.27 -9.62
CA PRO A 484 47.01 2.91 -10.30
C PRO A 484 47.18 2.64 -11.79
N ILE A 485 46.30 1.79 -12.33
CA ILE A 485 46.01 1.86 -13.76
C ILE A 485 45.33 3.21 -13.90
N ASP A 486 45.84 4.05 -14.80
CA ASP A 486 45.32 5.37 -15.12
C ASP A 486 43.80 5.26 -15.39
N GLU A 487 42.99 5.46 -14.35
CA GLU A 487 41.56 5.63 -14.46
C GLU A 487 41.34 7.02 -15.06
N GLU A 488 41.13 7.07 -16.37
CA GLU A 488 40.25 8.11 -16.88
C GLU A 488 38.86 7.83 -16.30
N PRO A 489 38.29 8.73 -15.47
CA PRO A 489 37.00 8.51 -14.87
C PRO A 489 35.96 8.48 -16.00
N HIS A 490 35.21 7.38 -16.10
CA HIS A 490 34.01 7.33 -16.94
C HIS A 490 33.08 8.48 -16.53
N ARG A 491 33.05 9.51 -17.39
CA ARG A 491 32.28 10.74 -17.23
C ARG A 491 30.79 10.43 -17.27
N GLY A 492 30.12 10.49 -16.12
CA GLY A 492 28.82 11.16 -16.08
C GLY A 492 28.99 12.60 -16.58
N PRO A 493 27.94 13.27 -17.09
CA PRO A 493 28.06 14.67 -17.50
C PRO A 493 28.72 15.47 -16.37
N SER A 494 29.74 16.25 -16.73
CA SER A 494 30.48 17.08 -15.78
C SER A 494 29.48 17.83 -14.88
N PRO A 495 29.78 18.07 -13.59
CA PRO A 495 29.01 18.99 -12.74
C PRO A 495 28.83 20.40 -13.35
N LEU A 496 29.52 20.68 -14.46
CA LEU A 496 29.43 21.90 -15.27
C LEU A 496 28.89 21.65 -16.69
N ASP A 497 28.12 20.57 -16.91
CA ASP A 497 27.44 20.35 -18.19
C ASP A 497 26.54 21.58 -18.50
N PRO A 498 26.78 22.29 -19.62
CA PRO A 498 26.03 23.48 -19.98
C PRO A 498 24.52 23.22 -20.15
N GLU A 499 24.09 22.01 -20.46
CA GLU A 499 22.67 21.65 -20.52
C GLU A 499 22.06 21.52 -19.12
N LEU A 500 22.76 20.86 -18.18
CA LEU A 500 22.30 20.74 -16.79
C LEU A 500 22.30 22.08 -16.06
N LEU A 501 23.32 22.92 -16.25
CA LEU A 501 23.37 24.28 -15.71
C LEU A 501 22.18 25.12 -16.20
N ARG A 502 21.90 25.10 -17.51
CA ARG A 502 20.73 25.80 -18.08
C ARG A 502 19.40 25.25 -17.57
N ALA A 503 19.30 23.94 -17.38
CA ALA A 503 18.10 23.30 -16.85
C ALA A 503 17.87 23.68 -15.38
N ALA A 504 18.93 23.67 -14.56
CA ALA A 504 18.90 24.09 -13.17
C ALA A 504 18.58 25.59 -13.03
N ASP A 505 19.17 26.46 -13.85
CA ASP A 505 18.89 27.91 -13.88
C ASP A 505 17.42 28.20 -14.25
N ALA A 506 16.90 27.51 -15.28
CA ALA A 506 15.50 27.65 -15.68
C ALA A 506 14.53 27.19 -14.58
N LEU A 507 14.88 26.11 -13.85
CA LEU A 507 14.12 25.67 -12.69
C LEU A 507 14.21 26.68 -11.55
N ALA A 508 15.40 27.18 -11.23
CA ALA A 508 15.63 28.17 -10.18
C ALA A 508 14.81 29.45 -10.43
N LEU A 509 14.75 29.96 -11.66
CA LEU A 509 13.91 31.10 -12.02
C LEU A 509 12.42 30.82 -11.81
N ALA A 510 11.94 29.63 -12.19
CA ALA A 510 10.54 29.25 -12.03
C ALA A 510 10.17 29.13 -10.53
N VAL A 511 11.05 28.52 -9.74
CA VAL A 511 10.86 28.37 -8.30
C VAL A 511 10.94 29.73 -7.60
N GLN A 512 11.93 30.56 -7.92
CA GLN A 512 12.09 31.91 -7.38
C GLN A 512 10.85 32.75 -7.64
N ARG A 513 10.29 32.72 -8.86
CA ARG A 513 9.06 33.45 -9.16
C ARG A 513 7.91 32.96 -8.28
N ASN A 514 7.74 31.65 -8.12
CA ASN A 514 6.67 31.09 -7.29
C ASN A 514 6.85 31.45 -5.80
N LEU A 515 8.08 31.35 -5.28
CA LEU A 515 8.42 31.74 -3.91
C LEU A 515 8.16 33.23 -3.64
N LEU A 516 8.64 34.11 -4.52
CA LEU A 516 8.41 35.55 -4.41
C LEU A 516 6.91 35.88 -4.50
N TRP A 517 6.14 35.17 -5.33
CA TRP A 517 4.68 35.33 -5.37
C TRP A 517 4.00 34.93 -4.05
N GLU A 518 4.44 33.86 -3.39
CA GLU A 518 3.92 33.43 -2.09
C GLU A 518 4.35 34.39 -0.96
N LEU A 519 5.59 34.90 -1.02
CA LEU A 519 6.13 35.87 -0.05
C LEU A 519 5.49 37.26 -0.17
N ALA A 520 5.21 37.72 -1.40
CA ALA A 520 4.66 39.06 -1.67
C ALA A 520 3.13 39.19 -1.45
N ARG A 521 2.40 38.06 -1.31
CA ARG A 521 0.93 38.05 -1.14
C ARG A 521 0.45 37.53 0.20
N GLY A 522 1.21 36.66 0.84
CA GLY A 522 1.14 36.63 2.30
C GLY A 522 1.71 37.95 2.79
N ASP A 523 1.19 38.49 3.88
CA ASP A 523 1.83 39.55 4.68
C ASP A 523 3.17 39.04 5.29
N ILE A 524 3.97 38.29 4.52
CA ILE A 524 5.31 37.84 4.83
C ILE A 524 6.29 38.93 4.38
N ASP A 525 5.94 39.72 3.37
CA ASP A 525 6.65 40.94 2.96
C ASP A 525 6.40 42.13 3.91
N ASP A 526 6.56 41.89 5.22
CA ASP A 526 6.66 42.99 6.18
C ASP A 526 7.97 43.74 5.90
N ARG A 527 7.91 45.08 5.84
CA ARG A 527 9.10 45.96 5.71
C ARG A 527 10.15 45.67 6.79
N ARG A 528 9.75 45.01 7.89
CA ARG A 528 10.61 44.40 8.91
C ARG A 528 10.04 43.03 9.31
N PRO A 529 10.58 41.91 8.82
CA PRO A 529 10.08 40.59 9.18
C PRO A 529 10.28 40.29 10.67
N LEU A 530 9.39 39.48 11.24
CA LEU A 530 9.55 38.97 12.61
C LEU A 530 10.86 38.19 12.74
N PRO A 531 11.67 38.42 13.78
CA PRO A 531 12.91 37.67 13.98
C PRO A 531 12.57 36.21 14.22
N LEU A 532 13.21 35.32 13.47
CA LEU A 532 13.03 33.86 13.58
C LEU A 532 14.23 33.30 14.31
N ARG A 533 14.25 33.51 15.63
CA ARG A 533 15.33 33.01 16.48
C ARG A 533 15.27 31.49 16.57
N TRP A 534 16.43 30.89 16.66
CA TRP A 534 16.59 29.45 16.79
C TRP A 534 17.70 29.12 17.77
N SER A 535 17.60 27.95 18.37
CA SER A 535 18.66 27.33 19.14
C SER A 535 18.88 25.90 18.65
N LEU A 536 20.10 25.39 18.81
CA LEU A 536 20.40 23.98 18.55
C LEU A 536 19.62 23.12 19.57
N SER A 537 18.87 22.13 19.08
CA SER A 537 18.08 21.25 19.96
C SER A 537 18.98 20.58 20.99
N ARG A 538 18.60 20.65 22.27
CA ARG A 538 19.33 19.96 23.36
C ARG A 538 18.73 18.60 23.70
N ARG A 539 17.51 18.34 23.24
CA ARG A 539 16.71 17.15 23.60
C ARG A 539 17.03 15.94 22.73
N MET A 540 17.50 16.18 21.49
CA MET A 540 17.56 15.17 20.43
C MET A 540 18.98 14.90 19.93
N VAL A 541 19.99 15.43 20.62
CA VAL A 541 21.41 15.20 20.31
C VAL A 541 21.87 13.96 21.07
N SER A 542 22.02 12.84 20.37
CA SER A 542 22.82 11.75 20.92
C SER A 542 24.27 12.24 21.09
N ARG A 543 24.94 11.85 22.18
CA ARG A 543 26.32 12.27 22.50
C ARG A 543 27.37 11.90 21.43
N SER A 544 26.98 11.19 20.37
CA SER A 544 27.83 10.65 19.31
C SER A 544 27.45 11.06 17.87
N ASP A 545 26.62 12.10 17.65
CA ASP A 545 26.10 12.45 16.31
C ASP A 545 27.02 13.40 15.50
N PRO A 546 27.30 13.15 14.20
CA PRO A 546 28.16 13.99 13.34
C PRO A 546 27.55 15.32 12.86
N GLY A 547 26.29 15.64 13.19
CA GLY A 547 25.61 16.89 12.81
C GLY A 547 25.96 18.13 13.65
N ARG A 548 27.17 18.19 14.22
CA ARG A 548 27.57 19.28 15.14
C ARG A 548 27.96 20.53 14.37
N MET A 549 27.24 21.61 14.59
CA MET A 549 27.48 22.92 14.00
C MET A 549 28.10 23.88 15.06
N PRO A 550 29.03 24.78 14.67
CA PRO A 550 29.67 25.70 15.61
C PRO A 550 28.72 26.74 16.23
N MET A 551 27.65 27.11 15.52
CA MET A 551 26.63 28.04 16.03
C MET A 551 25.58 27.29 16.86
N THR A 552 25.30 27.78 18.07
CA THR A 552 24.33 27.15 19.00
C THR A 552 23.01 27.93 19.13
N TYR A 553 22.99 29.18 18.68
CA TYR A 553 21.80 30.02 18.59
C TYR A 553 22.00 31.07 17.49
N GLY A 554 20.90 31.62 16.97
CA GLY A 554 20.97 32.68 15.97
C GLY A 554 19.60 33.24 15.59
N ASP A 555 19.59 34.13 14.59
CA ASP A 555 18.38 34.57 13.90
C ASP A 555 18.46 34.06 12.46
N LEU A 556 17.47 33.27 12.05
CA LEU A 556 17.43 32.65 10.72
C LEU A 556 17.41 33.69 9.60
N LEU A 557 16.81 34.87 9.85
CA LEU A 557 16.62 35.88 8.82
C LEU A 557 17.80 36.84 8.68
N SER A 558 18.73 36.88 9.64
CA SER A 558 19.88 37.80 9.56
C SER A 558 20.96 37.29 8.60
N GLN A 559 21.24 35.98 8.59
CA GLN A 559 22.26 35.37 7.73
C GLN A 559 21.85 33.94 7.29
N PRO A 560 20.73 33.78 6.57
CA PRO A 560 20.18 32.47 6.18
C PRO A 560 21.16 31.60 5.39
N ARG A 561 21.94 32.17 4.47
CA ARG A 561 22.95 31.42 3.69
C ARG A 561 24.12 30.95 4.56
N SER A 562 24.67 31.82 5.40
CA SER A 562 25.76 31.45 6.31
C SER A 562 25.36 30.33 7.26
N LEU A 563 24.10 30.34 7.75
CA LEU A 563 23.55 29.24 8.52
C LEU A 563 23.54 27.94 7.71
N PHE A 564 22.97 27.95 6.50
CA PHE A 564 22.87 26.74 5.69
C PHE A 564 24.25 26.19 5.30
N ASP A 565 25.18 27.06 4.93
CA ASP A 565 26.56 26.69 4.56
C ASP A 565 27.34 26.06 5.73
N SER A 566 26.91 26.29 6.97
CA SER A 566 27.53 25.70 8.17
C SER A 566 26.82 24.44 8.69
N VAL A 567 25.74 24.00 8.02
CA VAL A 567 25.08 22.72 8.27
C VAL A 567 25.90 21.58 7.64
N PRO A 568 26.42 20.62 8.44
CA PRO A 568 27.08 19.42 7.91
C PRO A 568 26.17 18.65 6.95
N ASP A 569 26.73 18.19 5.83
CA ASP A 569 26.02 17.45 4.77
C ASP A 569 24.78 18.15 4.16
N GLY A 570 24.54 19.43 4.49
CA GLY A 570 23.39 20.21 4.03
C GLY A 570 22.03 19.67 4.52
N ARG A 571 22.01 18.90 5.61
CA ARG A 571 20.79 18.30 6.19
C ARG A 571 20.32 19.08 7.41
N LEU A 572 19.21 19.79 7.26
CA LEU A 572 18.66 20.68 8.27
C LEU A 572 17.25 20.25 8.67
N VAL A 573 16.99 20.15 9.97
CA VAL A 573 15.64 19.95 10.54
C VAL A 573 15.25 21.19 11.34
N LEU A 574 14.14 21.82 10.97
CA LEU A 574 13.56 22.97 11.64
C LEU A 574 12.34 22.53 12.46
N LEU A 575 12.51 22.48 13.77
CA LEU A 575 11.47 22.15 14.75
C LEU A 575 10.86 23.40 15.39
N GLY A 576 9.68 23.24 15.96
CA GLY A 576 9.03 24.27 16.76
C GLY A 576 7.53 24.03 16.93
N PRO A 577 6.88 24.70 17.89
CA PRO A 577 5.46 24.51 18.16
C PRO A 577 4.56 24.96 17.00
N ALA A 578 3.27 24.65 17.08
CA ALA A 578 2.29 25.16 16.12
C ALA A 578 2.35 26.70 16.04
N GLY A 579 2.29 27.25 14.82
CA GLY A 579 2.34 28.70 14.61
C GLY A 579 3.70 29.38 14.83
N SER A 580 4.78 28.64 15.12
CA SER A 580 6.13 29.19 15.35
C SER A 580 6.81 29.81 14.13
N GLY A 581 6.27 29.62 12.93
CA GLY A 581 6.81 30.19 11.69
C GLY A 581 7.71 29.26 10.87
N LYS A 582 7.74 27.95 11.14
CA LYS A 582 8.55 26.94 10.40
C LYS A 582 8.45 27.04 8.87
N THR A 583 7.23 27.09 8.33
CA THR A 583 7.03 27.25 6.89
C THR A 583 7.58 28.60 6.42
N THR A 584 7.33 29.69 7.15
CA THR A 584 7.86 31.01 6.79
C THR A 584 9.40 31.02 6.80
N ALA A 585 10.01 30.38 7.79
CA ALA A 585 11.44 30.12 7.87
C ALA A 585 11.96 29.39 6.61
N ALA A 586 11.31 28.29 6.24
CA ALA A 586 11.66 27.50 5.05
C ALA A 586 11.58 28.32 3.75
N TYR A 587 10.48 29.07 3.53
CA TYR A 587 10.32 29.91 2.34
C TYR A 587 11.34 31.06 2.28
N ARG A 588 11.64 31.70 3.42
CA ARG A 588 12.63 32.78 3.48
C ARG A 588 14.04 32.28 3.25
N LEU A 589 14.38 31.12 3.81
CA LEU A 589 15.66 30.45 3.57
C LEU A 589 15.81 30.08 2.08
N ALA A 590 14.79 29.44 1.48
CA ALA A 590 14.80 29.09 0.06
C ALA A 590 14.94 30.33 -0.85
N ALA A 591 14.22 31.42 -0.55
CA ALA A 591 14.32 32.66 -1.30
C ALA A 591 15.73 33.27 -1.22
N SER A 592 16.33 33.31 -0.03
CA SER A 592 17.68 33.86 0.15
C SER A 592 18.77 33.03 -0.55
N LEU A 593 18.64 31.69 -0.53
CA LEU A 593 19.53 30.82 -1.31
C LEU A 593 19.45 31.15 -2.81
N LEU A 594 18.24 31.38 -3.34
CA LEU A 594 18.03 31.76 -4.75
C LEU A 594 18.49 33.17 -5.10
N GLU A 595 18.41 34.13 -4.18
CA GLU A 595 18.86 35.51 -4.43
C GLU A 595 20.37 35.62 -4.62
N THR A 596 21.12 34.70 -4.01
CA THR A 596 22.59 34.73 -4.00
C THR A 596 23.21 33.72 -4.98
N ARG A 597 22.41 33.20 -5.91
CA ARG A 597 22.83 32.23 -6.94
C ARG A 597 23.62 32.91 -8.06
N THR A 598 24.63 32.22 -8.56
CA THR A 598 25.47 32.60 -9.70
C THR A 598 25.11 31.72 -10.91
N PRO A 599 24.72 32.28 -12.08
CA PRO A 599 24.20 31.50 -13.22
C PRO A 599 25.16 30.46 -13.82
N ASP A 600 26.47 30.62 -13.64
CA ASP A 600 27.51 29.80 -14.27
C ASP A 600 28.20 28.82 -13.30
N GLU A 601 27.74 28.74 -12.05
CA GLU A 601 28.25 27.81 -11.04
C GLU A 601 27.19 26.78 -10.67
N ARG A 602 27.65 25.62 -10.17
CA ARG A 602 26.75 24.61 -9.64
C ARG A 602 26.00 25.18 -8.44
N PHE A 603 24.67 25.21 -8.53
CA PHE A 603 23.79 25.70 -7.48
C PHE A 603 22.70 24.68 -7.17
N LEU A 604 22.46 24.45 -5.88
CA LEU A 604 21.37 23.59 -5.42
C LEU A 604 20.05 24.35 -5.46
N VAL A 605 19.16 23.97 -6.36
CA VAL A 605 17.88 24.64 -6.56
C VAL A 605 16.92 24.28 -5.41
N PRO A 606 16.53 25.23 -4.53
CA PRO A 606 15.66 24.94 -3.41
C PRO A 606 14.23 24.75 -3.90
N VAL A 607 13.67 23.55 -3.77
CA VAL A 607 12.30 23.22 -4.22
C VAL A 607 11.40 22.96 -3.03
N MET A 608 10.34 23.75 -2.90
CA MET A 608 9.33 23.58 -1.84
C MET A 608 8.44 22.37 -2.12
N LEU A 609 8.36 21.46 -1.16
CA LEU A 609 7.70 20.16 -1.30
C LEU A 609 6.85 19.88 -0.05
N SER A 610 5.54 19.70 -0.23
CA SER A 610 4.63 19.32 0.86
C SER A 610 4.67 17.81 1.08
N LEU A 611 5.15 17.38 2.25
CA LEU A 611 5.28 15.95 2.59
C LEU A 611 3.94 15.20 2.56
N VAL A 612 2.82 15.88 2.80
CA VAL A 612 1.46 15.29 2.73
C VAL A 612 1.17 14.60 1.40
N SER A 613 1.80 15.06 0.31
CA SER A 613 1.60 14.49 -1.03
C SER A 613 2.52 13.31 -1.36
N TRP A 614 3.38 12.91 -0.43
CA TRP A 614 4.29 11.79 -0.57
C TRP A 614 3.83 10.62 0.30
N ASP A 615 3.60 9.48 -0.34
CA ASP A 615 3.51 8.20 0.37
C ASP A 615 4.82 7.43 0.16
N PRO A 616 5.66 7.27 1.21
CA PRO A 616 6.92 6.54 1.11
C PRO A 616 6.76 5.06 0.76
N ARG A 617 5.55 4.50 0.90
CA ARG A 617 5.24 3.11 0.48
C ARG A 617 5.08 2.98 -1.03
N ASP A 618 4.73 4.08 -1.71
CA ASP A 618 4.37 4.05 -3.12
C ASP A 618 5.53 4.52 -4.02
N ARG A 619 6.34 5.48 -3.56
CA ARG A 619 7.38 6.14 -4.38
C ARG A 619 8.61 6.53 -3.57
N THR A 620 9.79 6.48 -4.20
CA THR A 620 11.02 7.05 -3.58
C THR A 620 10.91 8.57 -3.52
N LEU A 621 11.71 9.18 -2.64
CA LEU A 621 11.85 10.63 -2.56
C LEU A 621 12.20 11.24 -3.93
N ALA A 622 13.18 10.67 -4.63
CA ALA A 622 13.62 11.16 -5.95
C ALA A 622 12.50 11.07 -7.01
N GLY A 623 11.85 9.91 -7.13
CA GLY A 623 10.75 9.74 -8.08
C GLY A 623 9.57 10.67 -7.78
N TRP A 624 9.23 10.85 -6.50
CA TRP A 624 8.21 11.80 -6.07
C TRP A 624 8.59 13.26 -6.39
N ILE A 625 9.85 13.66 -6.20
CA ILE A 625 10.35 14.98 -6.59
C ILE A 625 10.24 15.17 -8.10
N MET A 626 10.63 14.18 -8.91
CA MET A 626 10.51 14.23 -10.37
C MET A 626 9.05 14.45 -10.82
N ASP A 627 8.11 13.70 -10.23
CA ASP A 627 6.68 13.85 -10.52
C ASP A 627 6.12 15.19 -10.05
N HIS A 628 6.57 15.68 -8.89
CA HIS A 628 6.23 17.00 -8.41
C HIS A 628 6.71 18.07 -9.40
N LEU A 629 7.97 17.99 -9.83
CA LEU A 629 8.56 18.93 -10.79
C LEU A 629 7.79 18.93 -12.11
N ARG A 630 7.42 17.75 -12.62
CA ARG A 630 6.64 17.60 -13.85
C ARG A 630 5.23 18.17 -13.74
N ARG A 631 4.56 17.97 -12.61
CA ARG A 631 3.19 18.47 -12.36
C ARG A 631 3.15 19.97 -12.14
N GLU A 632 4.05 20.48 -11.30
CA GLU A 632 4.01 21.87 -10.84
C GLU A 632 4.75 22.84 -11.75
N TYR A 633 5.73 22.36 -12.52
CA TYR A 633 6.49 23.18 -13.47
C TYR A 633 6.37 22.65 -14.92
N PRO A 634 5.15 22.64 -15.54
CA PRO A 634 4.93 22.00 -16.83
C PRO A 634 5.78 22.56 -17.97
N ALA A 635 6.07 23.86 -17.92
CA ALA A 635 6.87 24.54 -18.93
C ALA A 635 8.30 24.01 -19.00
N LEU A 636 8.86 23.58 -17.86
CA LEU A 636 10.14 22.90 -17.76
C LEU A 636 10.02 21.46 -18.27
N SER A 637 8.96 20.74 -17.90
CA SER A 637 8.73 19.35 -18.37
C SER A 637 8.51 19.22 -19.88
N THR A 638 8.03 20.28 -20.55
CA THR A 638 7.86 20.29 -22.01
C THR A 638 9.15 20.61 -22.77
N GLN A 639 10.16 21.14 -22.08
CA GLN A 639 11.43 21.58 -22.66
C GLN A 639 12.59 20.65 -22.32
N LEU A 640 12.55 20.01 -21.15
CA LEU A 640 13.57 19.09 -20.66
C LEU A 640 13.18 17.65 -21.00
N GLN A 641 14.16 16.88 -21.48
CA GLN A 641 14.00 15.44 -21.64
C GLN A 641 13.93 14.77 -20.27
N TRP A 642 13.32 13.58 -20.20
CA TRP A 642 13.23 12.80 -18.95
C TRP A 642 14.62 12.50 -18.37
N ALA A 643 15.60 12.23 -19.24
CA ALA A 643 17.00 12.03 -18.85
C ALA A 643 17.56 13.24 -18.10
N THR A 644 17.37 14.46 -18.60
CA THR A 644 17.83 15.70 -17.96
C THR A 644 17.15 15.93 -16.60
N LEU A 645 15.84 15.67 -16.49
CA LEU A 645 15.12 15.78 -15.22
C LEU A 645 15.61 14.76 -14.19
N SER A 646 15.85 13.52 -14.63
CA SER A 646 16.42 12.47 -13.78
C SER A 646 17.82 12.87 -13.29
N LEU A 647 18.67 13.40 -14.17
CA LEU A 647 20.01 13.88 -13.83
C LEU A 647 20.00 15.08 -12.86
N LEU A 648 19.02 15.98 -12.94
CA LEU A 648 18.88 17.08 -11.96
C LEU A 648 18.57 16.54 -10.55
N VAL A 649 17.63 15.60 -10.45
CA VAL A 649 17.20 15.06 -9.15
C VAL A 649 18.27 14.15 -8.56
N HIS A 650 18.74 13.18 -9.34
CA HIS A 650 19.72 12.19 -8.91
C HIS A 650 21.15 12.73 -8.82
N GLY A 651 21.51 13.68 -9.67
CA GLY A 651 22.82 14.35 -9.64
C GLY A 651 22.96 15.36 -8.50
N GLY A 652 21.98 15.47 -7.59
CA GLY A 652 22.04 16.35 -6.44
C GLY A 652 22.08 17.83 -6.85
N TRP A 653 21.23 18.22 -7.79
CA TRP A 653 21.02 19.64 -8.15
C TRP A 653 19.80 20.24 -7.45
N ILE A 654 18.97 19.41 -6.84
CA ILE A 654 17.77 19.83 -6.11
C ILE A 654 18.07 19.83 -4.61
N LEU A 655 17.74 20.94 -3.95
CA LEU A 655 17.67 21.03 -2.50
C LEU A 655 16.19 20.94 -2.09
N PRO A 656 15.69 19.76 -1.68
CA PRO A 656 14.31 19.60 -1.25
C PRO A 656 14.04 20.30 0.08
N PHE A 657 13.04 21.19 0.09
CA PHE A 657 12.45 21.78 1.28
C PHE A 657 11.17 21.02 1.61
N LEU A 658 11.28 20.03 2.48
CA LEU A 658 10.24 19.11 2.91
C LEU A 658 9.42 19.73 4.05
N ASP A 659 8.30 20.36 3.71
CA ASP A 659 7.41 21.01 4.68
C ASP A 659 6.37 20.02 5.21
N GLY A 660 6.24 19.92 6.54
CA GLY A 660 5.08 19.31 7.19
C GLY A 660 5.16 17.81 7.48
N LEU A 661 6.26 17.33 8.09
CA LEU A 661 6.34 15.93 8.55
C LEU A 661 5.23 15.60 9.57
N ASP A 662 4.87 16.56 10.42
CA ASP A 662 3.78 16.43 11.41
C ASP A 662 2.39 16.28 10.77
N GLU A 663 2.27 16.60 9.48
CA GLU A 663 1.02 16.50 8.74
C GLU A 663 0.78 15.08 8.18
N LEU A 664 1.80 14.22 8.17
CA LEU A 664 1.66 12.82 7.78
C LEU A 664 0.92 12.01 8.85
N PRO A 665 0.13 10.99 8.45
CA PRO A 665 -0.40 10.00 9.37
C PRO A 665 0.73 9.35 10.20
N PRO A 666 0.47 8.96 11.47
CA PRO A 666 1.51 8.40 12.34
C PRO A 666 2.27 7.21 11.72
N GLU A 667 1.56 6.31 11.05
CA GLU A 667 2.11 5.10 10.42
C GLU A 667 3.11 5.43 9.29
N THR A 668 2.82 6.42 8.45
CA THR A 668 3.69 6.82 7.32
C THR A 668 4.83 7.72 7.75
N ARG A 669 4.72 8.38 8.90
CA ARG A 669 5.75 9.30 9.41
C ARG A 669 7.07 8.59 9.71
N ALA A 670 7.01 7.40 10.32
CA ALA A 670 8.19 6.59 10.61
C ALA A 670 8.91 6.13 9.32
N LEU A 671 8.14 5.65 8.34
CA LEU A 671 8.65 5.25 7.03
C LEU A 671 9.30 6.41 6.27
N ALA A 672 8.75 7.63 6.39
CA ALA A 672 9.32 8.83 5.78
C ALA A 672 10.69 9.18 6.39
N ILE A 673 10.83 9.11 7.73
CA ILE A 673 12.12 9.31 8.41
C ILE A 673 13.13 8.24 7.98
N GLU A 674 12.70 6.99 7.88
CA GLU A 674 13.55 5.90 7.43
C GLU A 674 14.03 6.10 5.98
N ALA A 675 13.14 6.49 5.07
CA ALA A 675 13.50 6.80 3.69
C ALA A 675 14.51 7.98 3.60
N LEU A 676 14.36 9.03 4.42
CA LEU A 676 15.31 10.15 4.50
C LEU A 676 16.66 9.74 5.12
N ASN A 677 16.66 8.79 6.05
CA ASN A 677 17.87 8.23 6.63
C ASN A 677 18.69 7.42 5.62
N HIS A 678 18.00 6.79 4.66
CA HIS A 678 18.63 5.98 3.63
C HIS A 678 19.20 6.81 2.47
N SER A 679 18.67 8.02 2.18
CA SER A 679 19.12 8.91 1.08
C SER A 679 20.49 9.57 1.33
N SER A 680 21.52 8.74 1.51
CA SER A 680 22.92 9.11 1.81
C SER A 680 23.44 10.22 0.89
N GLY A 681 23.96 11.29 1.47
CA GLY A 681 24.58 12.41 0.73
C GLY A 681 23.63 13.43 0.10
N THR A 682 22.30 13.21 0.12
CA THR A 682 21.34 14.22 -0.37
C THR A 682 21.10 15.29 0.71
N PRO A 683 21.33 16.59 0.42
CA PRO A 683 20.97 17.68 1.31
C PRO A 683 19.46 17.90 1.31
N TYR A 684 18.89 18.35 2.43
CA TYR A 684 17.47 18.67 2.54
C TYR A 684 17.19 19.62 3.71
N VAL A 685 16.07 20.33 3.63
CA VAL A 685 15.52 21.09 4.76
C VAL A 685 14.17 20.48 5.12
N LEU A 686 14.01 19.99 6.35
CA LEU A 686 12.80 19.34 6.85
C LEU A 686 12.13 20.22 7.91
N THR A 687 10.81 20.38 7.85
CA THR A 687 10.04 21.04 8.92
C THR A 687 9.12 20.04 9.63
N SER A 688 9.04 20.15 10.96
CA SER A 688 8.10 19.37 11.78
C SER A 688 7.73 20.11 13.05
N ARG A 689 6.59 19.80 13.63
CA ARG A 689 6.34 20.12 15.04
C ARG A 689 7.26 19.31 15.96
N THR A 690 7.65 19.91 17.08
CA THR A 690 8.63 19.33 18.02
C THR A 690 8.11 18.03 18.63
N ASP A 691 6.92 18.06 19.25
CA ASP A 691 6.36 16.91 19.97
C ASP A 691 6.10 15.73 19.01
N GLU A 692 5.58 16.01 17.82
CA GLU A 692 5.31 15.01 16.77
C GLU A 692 6.57 14.37 16.19
N TYR A 693 7.71 15.08 16.18
CA TYR A 693 9.01 14.55 15.76
C TYR A 693 9.65 13.71 16.88
N GLU A 694 9.58 14.19 18.13
CA GLU A 694 10.01 13.45 19.33
C GLU A 694 9.28 12.11 19.46
N GLU A 695 7.97 12.09 19.24
CA GLU A 695 7.16 10.88 19.38
C GLU A 695 7.56 9.78 18.38
N VAL A 696 7.89 10.12 17.14
CA VAL A 696 8.34 9.12 16.14
C VAL A 696 9.64 8.48 16.54
N ILE A 697 10.57 9.27 17.07
CA ILE A 697 11.87 8.78 17.54
C ILE A 697 11.67 7.90 18.78
N ARG A 698 10.76 8.29 19.70
CA ARG A 698 10.45 7.53 20.92
C ARG A 698 9.79 6.18 20.65
N GLN A 699 8.94 6.08 19.64
CA GLN A 699 8.22 4.85 19.27
C GLN A 699 9.08 3.82 18.51
N GLY A 700 10.40 4.01 18.42
CA GLY A 700 11.34 3.08 17.78
C GLY A 700 11.97 3.59 16.49
N GLY A 701 11.66 4.82 16.06
CA GLY A 701 12.32 5.48 14.93
C GLY A 701 13.76 5.90 15.27
N ARG A 702 14.68 5.76 14.31
CA ARG A 702 16.05 6.28 14.45
C ARG A 702 16.08 7.79 14.15
N PRO A 703 16.84 8.61 14.89
CA PRO A 703 17.09 10.01 14.52
C PRO A 703 17.62 10.14 13.09
N LEU A 704 17.43 11.31 12.48
CA LEU A 704 17.95 11.59 11.14
C LEU A 704 19.47 11.69 11.16
N ARG A 705 20.15 10.73 10.54
CA ARG A 705 21.62 10.63 10.49
C ARG A 705 22.24 11.85 9.83
N GLY A 706 23.18 12.48 10.55
CA GLY A 706 23.93 13.64 10.04
C GLY A 706 23.10 14.92 9.88
N ALA A 707 21.87 14.96 10.41
CA ALA A 707 21.03 16.14 10.31
C ALA A 707 21.26 17.11 11.48
N THR A 708 21.37 18.41 11.19
CA THR A 708 21.38 19.46 12.20
C THR A 708 19.95 19.80 12.60
N VAL A 709 19.62 19.66 13.88
CA VAL A 709 18.27 19.93 14.40
C VAL A 709 18.23 21.27 15.12
N LEU A 710 17.51 22.24 14.54
CA LEU A 710 17.28 23.56 15.11
C LEU A 710 15.84 23.69 15.61
N GLU A 711 15.67 24.25 16.80
CA GLU A 711 14.36 24.57 17.38
C GLU A 711 14.11 26.08 17.29
N LEU A 712 12.98 26.47 16.69
CA LEU A 712 12.53 27.87 16.67
C LEU A 712 12.11 28.32 18.06
N GLU A 713 12.70 29.42 18.52
CA GLU A 713 12.41 30.02 19.81
C GLU A 713 11.12 30.86 19.77
N PRO A 714 10.39 30.96 20.90
CA PRO A 714 9.30 31.92 21.03
C PRO A 714 9.77 33.37 20.81
N LEU A 715 8.90 34.20 20.23
CA LEU A 715 9.14 35.62 20.08
C LEU A 715 9.28 36.29 21.44
N ARG A 716 10.26 37.20 21.56
CA ARG A 716 10.41 38.05 22.74
C ARG A 716 9.31 39.11 22.71
N THR A 717 8.79 39.48 23.88
CA THR A 717 7.74 40.49 24.04
C THR A 717 8.08 41.81 23.34
N ALA A 718 9.35 42.24 23.40
CA ALA A 718 9.81 43.45 22.72
C ALA A 718 9.71 43.39 21.18
N ASP A 719 9.96 42.21 20.58
CA ASP A 719 9.84 42.05 19.12
C ASP A 719 8.39 41.92 18.69
N ALA A 720 7.57 41.22 19.49
CA ALA A 720 6.14 41.13 19.28
C ALA A 720 5.47 42.51 19.31
N PHE A 721 5.85 43.34 20.28
CA PHE A 721 5.33 44.70 20.38
C PHE A 721 5.79 45.59 19.23
N ARG A 722 7.08 45.54 18.88
CA ARG A 722 7.62 46.27 17.73
C ARG A 722 6.87 45.92 16.45
N TYR A 723 6.43 44.68 16.30
CA TYR A 723 5.63 44.22 15.15
C TYR A 723 4.23 44.84 15.13
N LEU A 724 3.51 44.81 16.24
CA LEU A 724 2.15 45.35 16.35
C LEU A 724 2.09 46.86 16.05
N GLN A 725 3.20 47.58 16.22
CA GLN A 725 3.30 49.03 15.96
C GLN A 725 3.60 49.42 14.50
N GLN A 726 3.95 48.48 13.61
CA GLN A 726 4.50 48.82 12.28
C GLN A 726 3.48 49.42 11.30
N ASP A 727 2.21 49.02 11.41
CA ASP A 727 1.15 49.38 10.46
C ASP A 727 0.03 50.20 11.10
N LEU A 728 0.27 50.73 12.31
CA LEU A 728 -0.67 51.64 12.95
C LEU A 728 -0.57 53.03 12.30
N LEU A 729 -1.68 53.77 12.32
CA LEU A 729 -1.70 55.16 11.87
C LEU A 729 -0.66 55.98 12.66
N PRO A 730 0.03 56.96 12.04
CA PRO A 730 0.98 57.81 12.77
C PRO A 730 0.33 58.43 14.02
N GLY A 731 0.84 58.08 15.21
CA GLY A 731 0.33 58.55 16.50
C GLY A 731 -0.58 57.59 17.27
N ASP A 732 -0.95 56.43 16.70
CA ASP A 732 -1.71 55.40 17.40
C ASP A 732 -0.83 54.69 18.46
N ARG A 733 -1.21 54.87 19.73
CA ARG A 733 -0.50 54.37 20.92
C ARG A 733 -1.32 53.35 21.72
N ARG A 734 -2.40 52.80 21.14
CA ARG A 734 -3.33 51.89 21.84
C ARG A 734 -2.67 50.63 22.41
N TRP A 735 -1.59 50.17 21.79
CA TRP A 735 -0.84 49.01 22.26
C TRP A 735 0.13 49.32 23.41
N ASN A 736 0.48 50.59 23.67
CA ASN A 736 1.49 50.93 24.69
C ASN A 736 1.08 50.48 26.11
N PRO A 737 -0.16 50.72 26.59
CA PRO A 737 -0.57 50.27 27.92
C PRO A 737 -0.56 48.74 28.07
N VAL A 738 -0.88 48.00 26.99
CA VAL A 738 -0.79 46.54 26.96
C VAL A 738 0.66 46.10 27.12
N PHE A 739 1.60 46.78 26.47
CA PHE A 739 3.02 46.46 26.59
C PHE A 739 3.56 46.74 27.98
N ASP A 740 3.25 47.91 28.55
CA ASP A 740 3.67 48.27 29.90
C ASP A 740 3.16 47.22 30.92
N PHE A 741 1.89 46.80 30.79
CA PHE A 741 1.32 45.74 31.62
C PHE A 741 2.04 44.39 31.46
N LEU A 742 2.37 43.97 30.23
CA LEU A 742 3.04 42.69 29.98
C LEU A 742 4.53 42.71 30.36
N GLN A 743 5.17 43.88 30.41
CA GLN A 743 6.52 44.01 30.99
C GLN A 743 6.51 43.73 32.49
N ASP A 744 5.54 44.29 33.21
CA ASP A 744 5.39 44.09 34.65
C ASP A 744 4.88 42.68 35.00
N ARG A 745 4.12 42.04 34.08
CA ARG A 745 3.51 40.71 34.28
C ARG A 745 3.87 39.73 33.15
N PRO A 746 5.13 39.25 33.06
CA PRO A 746 5.58 38.38 31.99
C PRO A 746 4.88 37.01 31.96
N SER A 747 4.30 36.56 33.08
CA SER A 747 3.57 35.29 33.20
C SER A 747 2.11 35.35 32.70
N HIS A 748 1.62 36.52 32.27
CA HIS A 748 0.25 36.66 31.79
C HIS A 748 -0.02 35.76 30.56
N PRO A 749 -1.21 35.15 30.41
CA PRO A 749 -1.55 34.29 29.26
C PRO A 749 -1.29 34.95 27.89
N LEU A 750 -1.55 36.25 27.79
CA LEU A 750 -1.33 37.04 26.58
C LEU A 750 0.14 37.02 26.12
N THR A 751 1.11 37.05 27.04
CA THR A 751 2.54 36.96 26.71
C THR A 751 2.85 35.67 25.98
N LYS A 752 2.30 34.54 26.46
CA LYS A 752 2.52 33.22 25.87
C LYS A 752 1.75 33.02 24.57
N VAL A 753 0.59 33.67 24.40
CA VAL A 753 -0.15 33.65 23.13
C VAL A 753 0.60 34.44 22.06
N LEU A 754 0.99 35.68 22.36
CA LEU A 754 1.69 36.58 21.43
C LEU A 754 3.14 36.17 21.15
N SER A 755 3.70 35.19 21.87
CA SER A 755 5.04 34.68 21.61
C SER A 755 5.14 33.82 20.34
N THR A 756 4.03 33.55 19.64
CA THR A 756 4.04 32.85 18.35
C THR A 756 3.73 33.83 17.21
N PRO A 757 4.49 33.79 16.09
CA PRO A 757 4.23 34.65 14.93
C PRO A 757 2.80 34.59 14.41
N PHE A 758 2.17 33.40 14.46
CA PHE A 758 0.78 33.25 14.04
C PHE A 758 -0.18 34.06 14.90
N MET A 759 -0.21 33.83 16.22
CA MET A 759 -1.14 34.51 17.12
C MET A 759 -0.91 36.02 17.18
N LEU A 760 0.36 36.44 17.07
CA LEU A 760 0.71 37.85 16.97
C LEU A 760 0.11 38.50 15.72
N ARG A 761 0.17 37.83 14.56
CA ARG A 761 -0.49 38.28 13.34
C ARG A 761 -2.01 38.32 13.51
N MET A 762 -2.60 37.33 14.16
CA MET A 762 -4.05 37.33 14.43
C MET A 762 -4.44 38.55 15.27
N ALA A 763 -3.68 38.86 16.33
CA ALA A 763 -3.89 40.06 17.12
C ALA A 763 -3.74 41.34 16.29
N ARG A 764 -2.73 41.44 15.42
CA ARG A 764 -2.56 42.58 14.50
C ARG A 764 -3.80 42.78 13.63
N GLU A 765 -4.29 41.72 12.99
CA GLU A 765 -5.42 41.82 12.06
C GLU A 765 -6.76 42.07 12.77
N VAL A 766 -6.98 41.45 13.94
CA VAL A 766 -8.20 41.64 14.73
C VAL A 766 -8.32 43.08 15.21
N TYR A 767 -7.22 43.67 15.70
CA TYR A 767 -7.17 45.02 16.26
C TYR A 767 -6.67 46.10 15.29
N ARG A 768 -6.62 45.77 13.99
CA ARG A 768 -6.25 46.71 12.91
C ARG A 768 -7.23 47.88 12.82
N ASP A 769 -8.50 47.63 13.11
CA ASP A 769 -9.55 48.64 13.11
C ASP A 769 -9.39 49.58 14.32
N PRO A 770 -9.27 50.90 14.13
CA PRO A 770 -9.15 51.86 15.23
C PRO A 770 -10.32 51.85 16.23
N SER A 771 -11.48 51.31 15.86
CA SER A 771 -12.65 51.18 16.74
C SER A 771 -12.56 50.06 17.78
N THR A 772 -11.54 49.19 17.69
CA THR A 772 -11.29 48.11 18.66
C THR A 772 -10.26 48.54 19.71
N ASP A 773 -10.36 48.02 20.94
CA ASP A 773 -9.41 48.36 22.01
C ASP A 773 -8.54 47.15 22.39
N PRO A 774 -7.21 47.17 22.14
CA PRO A 774 -6.30 46.10 22.56
C PRO A 774 -6.32 45.79 24.06
N LEU A 775 -6.80 46.71 24.91
CA LEU A 775 -6.95 46.49 26.35
C LEU A 775 -7.90 45.32 26.66
N ASP A 776 -8.87 45.03 25.80
CA ASP A 776 -9.79 43.89 25.92
C ASP A 776 -9.03 42.56 26.08
N LEU A 777 -7.81 42.46 25.53
CA LEU A 777 -6.98 41.25 25.62
C LEU A 777 -6.45 40.99 27.04
N LEU A 778 -6.44 41.99 27.91
CA LEU A 778 -6.00 41.87 29.30
C LEU A 778 -7.07 41.27 30.20
N GLU A 779 -8.34 41.25 29.76
CA GLU A 779 -9.46 40.68 30.53
C GLU A 779 -9.43 39.14 30.54
N PHE A 780 -8.73 38.52 29.59
CA PHE A 780 -8.65 37.07 29.47
C PHE A 780 -7.60 36.47 30.42
N THR A 781 -8.07 35.72 31.42
CA THR A 781 -7.21 34.94 32.33
C THR A 781 -6.90 33.52 31.83
N ASP A 782 -7.60 33.06 30.79
CA ASP A 782 -7.45 31.74 30.19
C ASP A 782 -6.82 31.85 28.79
N ARG A 783 -5.70 31.13 28.60
CA ARG A 783 -4.95 31.09 27.34
C ARG A 783 -5.79 30.58 26.17
N ASP A 784 -6.60 29.55 26.38
CA ASP A 784 -7.31 28.88 25.30
C ASP A 784 -8.54 29.70 24.86
N ARG A 785 -9.21 30.37 25.80
CA ARG A 785 -10.26 31.36 25.49
C ARG A 785 -9.70 32.56 24.73
N LEU A 786 -8.55 33.10 25.15
CA LEU A 786 -7.86 34.18 24.45
C LEU A 786 -7.45 33.76 23.02
N ARG A 787 -6.93 32.53 22.87
CA ARG A 787 -6.59 31.97 21.57
C ARG A 787 -7.81 31.89 20.66
N GLN A 788 -8.93 31.40 21.19
CA GLN A 788 -10.18 31.27 20.46
C GLN A 788 -10.74 32.63 20.02
N HIS A 789 -10.75 33.64 20.91
CA HIS A 789 -11.16 35.02 20.59
C HIS A 789 -10.41 35.58 19.37
N LEU A 790 -9.08 35.44 19.34
CA LEU A 790 -8.26 35.91 18.22
C LEU A 790 -8.53 35.13 16.93
N LEU A 791 -8.79 33.82 17.02
CA LEU A 791 -9.12 32.98 15.85
C LEU A 791 -10.50 33.32 15.27
N ASP A 792 -11.50 33.53 16.13
CA ASP A 792 -12.86 33.87 15.74
C ASP A 792 -12.97 35.29 15.17
N GLY A 793 -12.20 36.24 15.71
CA GLY A 793 -12.15 37.62 15.22
C GLY A 793 -11.44 37.80 13.88
N PHE A 794 -10.54 36.89 13.51
CA PHE A 794 -9.65 37.08 12.35
C PHE A 794 -10.37 37.10 11.00
N ILE A 795 -11.19 36.09 10.69
CA ILE A 795 -11.91 36.03 9.41
C ILE A 795 -12.81 37.26 9.21
N PRO A 796 -13.59 37.70 10.21
CA PRO A 796 -14.33 38.93 10.10
C PRO A 796 -13.46 40.15 9.78
N SER A 797 -12.33 40.32 10.49
CA SER A 797 -11.47 41.49 10.33
C SER A 797 -10.82 41.58 8.95
N VAL A 798 -10.24 40.49 8.42
CA VAL A 798 -9.60 40.51 7.09
C VAL A 798 -10.61 40.75 5.95
N TYR A 799 -11.85 40.29 6.09
CA TYR A 799 -12.91 40.54 5.10
C TYR A 799 -13.59 41.92 5.25
N ARG A 800 -13.50 42.57 6.42
CA ARG A 800 -13.93 43.98 6.58
C ARG A 800 -12.93 44.96 5.96
N ALA A 801 -11.65 44.61 5.97
CA ALA A 801 -10.58 45.45 5.41
C ALA A 801 -10.65 45.59 3.87
N ILE A 802 -11.35 44.69 3.18
CA ILE A 802 -11.68 44.79 1.74
C ILE A 802 -13.13 45.23 1.54
N ASP A 803 -13.54 45.50 0.29
CA ASP A 803 -14.93 45.88 -0.05
C ASP A 803 -15.97 44.88 0.53
N PRO A 804 -16.68 45.23 1.62
CA PRO A 804 -17.57 44.31 2.32
C PRO A 804 -18.81 43.96 1.49
N ARG A 805 -19.10 44.74 0.45
CA ARG A 805 -20.22 44.50 -0.48
C ARG A 805 -19.96 43.31 -1.39
N ARG A 806 -18.68 42.99 -1.63
CA ARG A 806 -18.27 41.88 -2.50
C ARG A 806 -18.41 40.53 -1.79
N THR A 807 -17.89 40.43 -0.57
CA THR A 807 -17.98 39.22 0.27
C THR A 807 -18.24 39.61 1.72
N PRO A 808 -19.49 39.56 2.21
CA PRO A 808 -19.80 39.91 3.59
C PRO A 808 -19.06 39.00 4.59
N PRO A 809 -18.47 39.56 5.67
CA PRO A 809 -17.70 38.81 6.66
C PRO A 809 -18.40 37.56 7.21
N ALA A 810 -19.69 37.67 7.56
CA ALA A 810 -20.49 36.55 8.05
C ALA A 810 -20.65 35.41 7.03
N LYS A 811 -20.75 35.76 5.73
CA LYS A 811 -20.81 34.75 4.65
C LYS A 811 -19.45 34.10 4.44
N ALA A 812 -18.37 34.86 4.50
CA ALA A 812 -17.01 34.35 4.39
C ALA A 812 -16.70 33.32 5.50
N ARG A 813 -16.97 33.67 6.77
CA ARG A 813 -16.81 32.76 7.93
C ARG A 813 -17.57 31.46 7.69
N ARG A 814 -18.87 31.54 7.39
CA ARG A 814 -19.71 30.36 7.14
C ARG A 814 -19.19 29.45 6.02
N TRP A 815 -18.72 30.02 4.90
CA TRP A 815 -18.20 29.22 3.78
C TRP A 815 -16.85 28.58 4.11
N LEU A 816 -16.00 29.26 4.88
CA LEU A 816 -14.73 28.71 5.35
C LEU A 816 -14.93 27.63 6.42
N THR A 817 -15.88 27.80 7.35
CA THR A 817 -16.32 26.77 8.30
C THR A 817 -16.80 25.52 7.56
N PHE A 818 -17.63 25.69 6.52
CA PHE A 818 -18.06 24.55 5.70
C PHE A 818 -16.88 23.84 5.03
N LEU A 819 -15.92 24.61 4.48
CA LEU A 819 -14.73 24.06 3.82
C LEU A 819 -13.84 23.32 4.82
N ALA A 820 -13.56 23.92 5.97
CA ALA A 820 -12.77 23.35 7.05
C ALA A 820 -13.39 22.04 7.56
N GLY A 821 -14.70 22.03 7.83
CA GLY A 821 -15.42 20.82 8.23
C GLY A 821 -15.48 19.75 7.14
N HIS A 822 -15.46 20.13 5.85
CA HIS A 822 -15.34 19.15 4.76
C HIS A 822 -13.95 18.51 4.72
N MET A 823 -12.89 19.33 4.81
CA MET A 823 -11.50 18.87 4.81
C MET A 823 -11.18 18.00 6.04
N ASN A 824 -11.68 18.39 7.23
CA ASN A 824 -11.51 17.62 8.45
C ASN A 824 -12.18 16.25 8.38
N ARG A 825 -13.39 16.15 7.80
CA ARG A 825 -14.07 14.86 7.55
C ARG A 825 -13.33 13.94 6.59
N LEU A 826 -12.56 14.51 5.66
CA LEU A 826 -11.70 13.76 4.75
C LEU A 826 -10.31 13.49 5.32
N GLN A 827 -10.02 13.95 6.54
CA GLN A 827 -8.71 13.91 7.18
C GLN A 827 -7.59 14.44 6.27
N THR A 828 -7.88 15.51 5.52
CA THR A 828 -6.94 16.14 4.60
C THR A 828 -6.72 17.60 4.96
N ARG A 829 -5.50 18.09 4.74
CA ARG A 829 -5.18 19.53 4.75
C ARG A 829 -5.23 20.14 3.35
N ASP A 830 -5.32 19.30 2.31
CA ASP A 830 -5.40 19.71 0.91
C ASP A 830 -6.84 19.79 0.43
N PHE A 831 -7.27 21.00 0.08
CA PHE A 831 -8.46 21.20 -0.73
C PHE A 831 -8.13 21.04 -2.21
N ALA A 832 -8.33 19.82 -2.69
CA ALA A 832 -8.33 19.49 -4.11
C ALA A 832 -9.71 19.76 -4.74
N TRP A 833 -9.79 20.66 -5.73
CA TRP A 833 -11.07 21.04 -6.33
C TRP A 833 -11.79 19.87 -7.00
N TRP A 834 -11.06 18.86 -7.49
CA TRP A 834 -11.65 17.66 -8.08
C TRP A 834 -12.30 16.75 -7.03
N GLU A 835 -11.94 16.87 -5.76
CA GLU A 835 -12.49 16.08 -4.66
C GLU A 835 -13.73 16.69 -4.01
N LEU A 836 -14.10 17.91 -4.40
CA LEU A 836 -15.29 18.61 -3.86
C LEU A 836 -16.57 17.77 -3.96
N HIS A 837 -16.67 16.85 -4.91
CA HIS A 837 -17.80 15.93 -5.04
C HIS A 837 -18.01 15.00 -3.84
N ARG A 838 -16.96 14.74 -3.04
CA ARG A 838 -17.01 13.94 -1.81
C ARG A 838 -17.81 14.61 -0.68
N VAL A 839 -18.23 15.87 -0.85
CA VAL A 839 -19.20 16.53 0.05
C VAL A 839 -20.50 15.72 0.18
N TYR A 840 -20.88 15.02 -0.89
CA TYR A 840 -22.09 14.21 -0.93
C TYR A 840 -21.73 12.73 -1.02
N GLY A 841 -22.47 11.88 -0.29
CA GLY A 841 -22.39 10.43 -0.46
C GLY A 841 -22.74 10.01 -1.90
N SER A 842 -22.28 8.82 -2.31
CA SER A 842 -22.39 8.35 -3.71
C SER A 842 -23.82 8.40 -4.27
N LEU A 843 -24.82 8.02 -3.46
CA LEU A 843 -26.24 8.10 -3.83
C LEU A 843 -26.72 9.55 -3.99
N ALA A 844 -26.38 10.41 -3.04
CA ALA A 844 -26.80 11.80 -3.04
C ALA A 844 -26.14 12.61 -4.17
N LEU A 845 -24.91 12.26 -4.55
CA LEU A 845 -24.22 12.79 -5.73
C LEU A 845 -24.91 12.32 -7.03
N ARG A 846 -25.27 11.02 -7.12
CA ARG A 846 -26.00 10.45 -8.26
C ARG A 846 -27.35 11.13 -8.48
N LEU A 847 -28.12 11.36 -7.42
CA LEU A 847 -29.41 12.04 -7.52
C LEU A 847 -29.28 13.47 -8.05
N ARG A 848 -28.25 14.22 -7.60
CA ARG A 848 -27.98 15.59 -8.06
C ARG A 848 -27.48 15.67 -9.49
N LEU A 849 -26.65 14.71 -9.92
CA LEU A 849 -26.22 14.62 -11.31
C LEU A 849 -27.39 14.16 -12.21
N GLY A 850 -28.19 13.21 -11.72
CA GLY A 850 -29.41 12.74 -12.35
C GLY A 850 -30.47 13.83 -12.52
N SER A 851 -30.62 14.74 -11.54
CA SER A 851 -31.55 15.87 -11.67
C SER A 851 -31.11 16.87 -12.74
N VAL A 852 -29.80 17.13 -12.87
CA VAL A 852 -29.27 17.97 -13.96
C VAL A 852 -29.49 17.28 -15.31
N ALA A 853 -29.23 15.97 -15.39
CA ALA A 853 -29.51 15.17 -16.58
C ALA A 853 -31.00 15.19 -16.97
N LEU A 854 -31.90 15.06 -15.99
CA LEU A 854 -33.34 15.12 -16.19
C LEU A 854 -33.80 16.48 -16.73
N VAL A 855 -33.29 17.58 -16.17
CA VAL A 855 -33.58 18.93 -16.68
C VAL A 855 -33.10 19.09 -18.12
N LEU A 856 -31.91 18.57 -18.45
CA LEU A 856 -31.37 18.62 -19.81
C LEU A 856 -32.14 17.74 -20.80
N THR A 857 -32.79 16.66 -20.36
CA THR A 857 -33.62 15.79 -21.23
C THR A 857 -35.11 16.14 -21.24
N THR A 858 -35.58 17.03 -20.37
CA THR A 858 -36.99 17.44 -20.32
C THR A 858 -37.53 17.96 -21.66
N PRO A 859 -36.78 18.74 -22.47
CA PRO A 859 -37.23 19.16 -23.81
C PRO A 859 -37.41 17.98 -24.78
N LEU A 860 -36.53 16.97 -24.71
CA LEU A 860 -36.64 15.74 -25.50
C LEU A 860 -37.86 14.91 -25.10
N LEU A 861 -38.11 14.81 -23.79
CA LEU A 861 -39.28 14.10 -23.26
C LEU A 861 -40.58 14.82 -23.66
N SER A 862 -40.59 16.16 -23.61
CA SER A 862 -41.73 16.97 -24.06
C SER A 862 -41.99 16.80 -25.56
N LEU A 863 -40.94 16.72 -26.38
CA LEU A 863 -41.07 16.47 -27.82
C LEU A 863 -41.55 15.04 -28.11
N ALA A 864 -41.03 14.05 -27.38
CA ALA A 864 -41.48 12.65 -27.46
C ALA A 864 -43.00 12.52 -27.26
N LEU A 865 -43.54 13.23 -26.26
CA LEU A 865 -44.95 13.20 -25.91
C LEU A 865 -45.84 13.85 -26.99
N SER A 866 -45.30 14.78 -27.77
CA SER A 866 -46.01 15.46 -28.87
C SER A 866 -46.12 14.65 -30.18
N LEU A 867 -45.21 13.69 -30.41
CA LEU A 867 -45.19 12.85 -31.62
C LEU A 867 -46.19 11.69 -31.49
N LYS A 868 -46.45 10.84 -32.51
CA LYS A 868 -47.29 9.62 -32.43
C LYS A 868 -46.56 8.44 -33.10
N GLY A 869 -46.84 7.20 -32.68
CA GLY A 869 -46.26 5.97 -33.27
C GLY A 869 -44.86 5.60 -32.75
N GLY A 870 -44.09 4.85 -33.54
CA GLY A 870 -42.77 4.31 -33.14
C GLY A 870 -41.72 5.36 -32.75
N SER A 871 -41.88 6.61 -33.20
CA SER A 871 -41.06 7.75 -32.79
C SER A 871 -41.17 8.05 -31.29
N ARG A 872 -42.34 7.84 -30.65
CA ARG A 872 -42.52 8.01 -29.20
C ARG A 872 -41.64 7.07 -28.38
N ILE A 873 -41.66 5.78 -28.74
CA ILE A 873 -40.92 4.71 -28.06
C ILE A 873 -39.42 4.96 -28.19
N PHE A 874 -38.98 5.42 -29.37
CA PHE A 874 -37.60 5.79 -29.63
C PHE A 874 -37.11 6.90 -28.68
N PHE A 875 -37.83 8.02 -28.56
CA PHE A 875 -37.42 9.13 -27.69
C PHE A 875 -37.44 8.78 -26.20
N LEU A 876 -38.40 7.95 -25.74
CA LEU A 876 -38.44 7.45 -24.36
C LEU A 876 -37.22 6.56 -24.04
N THR A 877 -36.85 5.69 -24.98
CA THR A 877 -35.67 4.82 -24.85
C THR A 877 -34.38 5.64 -24.75
N VAL A 878 -34.21 6.66 -25.59
CA VAL A 878 -33.04 7.55 -25.56
C VAL A 878 -32.93 8.31 -24.25
N ALA A 879 -34.04 8.85 -23.73
CA ALA A 879 -34.07 9.53 -22.43
C ALA A 879 -33.71 8.58 -21.27
N GLY A 880 -34.22 7.33 -21.30
CA GLY A 880 -33.90 6.30 -20.32
C GLY A 880 -32.44 5.85 -20.35
N VAL A 881 -31.88 5.62 -21.54
CA VAL A 881 -30.46 5.25 -21.74
C VAL A 881 -29.54 6.36 -21.24
N PHE A 882 -29.87 7.64 -21.50
CA PHE A 882 -29.08 8.74 -20.98
C PHE A 882 -29.07 8.80 -19.45
N LEU A 883 -30.25 8.67 -18.82
CA LEU A 883 -30.36 8.64 -17.37
C LEU A 883 -29.53 7.48 -16.79
N ALA A 884 -29.59 6.30 -17.41
CA ALA A 884 -28.80 5.14 -17.04
C ALA A 884 -27.28 5.37 -17.22
N LEU A 885 -26.85 5.99 -18.32
CA LEU A 885 -25.44 6.30 -18.59
C LEU A 885 -24.87 7.33 -17.61
N VAL A 886 -25.64 8.35 -17.23
CA VAL A 886 -25.25 9.33 -16.19
C VAL A 886 -25.12 8.62 -14.83
N VAL A 887 -26.03 7.71 -14.48
CA VAL A 887 -25.93 6.90 -13.26
C VAL A 887 -24.71 5.97 -13.30
N LEU A 888 -24.44 5.30 -14.43
CA LEU A 888 -23.28 4.40 -14.57
C LEU A 888 -21.94 5.14 -14.56
N ALA A 889 -21.86 6.32 -15.19
CA ALA A 889 -20.65 7.14 -15.28
C ALA A 889 -20.13 7.62 -13.91
N THR A 890 -20.95 7.56 -12.87
CA THR A 890 -20.60 7.99 -11.49
C THR A 890 -19.99 6.89 -10.63
N ARG A 891 -19.81 5.65 -11.15
CA ARG A 891 -19.22 4.54 -10.38
C ARG A 891 -17.72 4.67 -10.13
N ARG A 892 -16.99 5.49 -10.91
CA ARG A 892 -15.55 5.76 -10.72
C ARG A 892 -15.31 7.23 -10.39
N SER A 893 -14.35 7.53 -9.51
CA SER A 893 -13.89 8.89 -9.19
C SER A 893 -12.77 9.30 -10.15
N PRO A 894 -12.99 10.23 -11.10
CA PRO A 894 -11.97 10.63 -12.05
C PRO A 894 -10.98 11.58 -11.35
N GLN A 895 -9.69 11.24 -11.39
CA GLN A 895 -8.62 12.20 -11.12
C GLN A 895 -8.45 13.13 -12.33
N PRO A 896 -8.01 14.39 -12.14
CA PRO A 896 -7.71 15.30 -13.24
C PRO A 896 -6.54 14.72 -14.06
N ARG A 897 -6.81 14.28 -15.29
CA ARG A 897 -5.75 13.88 -16.23
C ARG A 897 -5.02 15.13 -16.72
N VAL A 898 -3.84 15.41 -16.17
CA VAL A 898 -2.98 16.48 -16.70
C VAL A 898 -2.31 16.02 -18.00
N LEU A 899 -2.92 16.46 -19.11
CA LEU A 899 -2.30 16.97 -20.35
C LEU A 899 -1.00 16.31 -20.86
N SER A 900 -1.12 15.18 -21.54
CA SER A 900 -0.31 14.91 -22.74
C SER A 900 -0.93 15.68 -23.92
N LEU A 901 -0.57 16.94 -24.08
CA LEU A 901 -0.92 17.68 -25.29
C LEU A 901 -0.08 17.18 -26.48
N PRO A 902 -0.65 17.04 -27.68
CA PRO A 902 0.12 16.78 -28.89
C PRO A 902 1.14 17.90 -29.15
N ARG A 903 2.32 17.47 -29.60
CA ARG A 903 3.60 18.17 -29.84
C ARG A 903 3.59 19.44 -30.73
N ARG A 904 2.45 20.04 -31.07
CA ARG A 904 2.42 21.11 -32.10
C ARG A 904 2.18 22.51 -31.54
N ARG A 905 3.29 23.27 -31.53
CA ARG A 905 3.43 24.74 -31.55
C ARG A 905 2.50 25.53 -30.61
N ARG A 906 3.04 26.02 -29.48
CA ARG A 906 2.75 27.39 -29.00
C ARG A 906 3.72 27.92 -27.93
N SER A 907 4.14 29.17 -28.18
CA SER A 907 4.91 30.21 -27.48
C SER A 907 5.80 29.92 -26.25
N ARG A 908 7.06 30.38 -26.41
CA ARG A 908 8.18 30.58 -25.46
C ARG A 908 7.90 31.35 -24.15
N ARG A 909 6.66 31.62 -23.72
CA ARG A 909 6.39 32.69 -22.72
C ARG A 909 5.65 32.34 -21.42
N SER A 910 5.41 31.08 -21.05
CA SER A 910 4.67 30.77 -19.81
C SER A 910 5.38 29.70 -18.96
N THR A 911 6.39 30.09 -18.19
CA THR A 911 7.09 29.28 -17.17
C THR A 911 6.38 29.22 -15.81
N ASP A 912 5.11 29.62 -15.72
CA ASP A 912 4.37 29.70 -14.46
C ASP A 912 3.90 28.34 -13.92
N ALA A 913 4.05 28.16 -12.59
CA ALA A 913 3.45 27.05 -11.87
C ALA A 913 1.92 27.02 -12.02
N LEU A 914 1.33 25.82 -12.13
CA LEU A 914 -0.10 25.62 -12.41
C LEU A 914 -0.98 26.07 -11.22
N SER A 915 -1.79 27.13 -11.40
CA SER A 915 -2.75 27.53 -10.37
C SER A 915 -4.00 26.63 -10.35
N PRO A 916 -4.68 26.46 -9.20
CA PRO A 916 -5.91 25.67 -9.09
C PRO A 916 -6.99 26.09 -10.12
N ARG A 917 -7.18 27.40 -10.34
CA ARG A 917 -8.12 27.90 -11.36
C ARG A 917 -7.68 27.58 -12.79
N ARG A 918 -6.38 27.64 -13.08
CA ARG A 918 -5.84 27.29 -14.41
C ARG A 918 -6.00 25.80 -14.67
N SER A 919 -5.77 24.94 -13.68
CA SER A 919 -5.98 23.49 -13.80
C SER A 919 -7.46 23.14 -14.05
N LEU A 920 -8.40 23.73 -13.30
CA LEU A 920 -9.84 23.57 -13.54
C LEU A 920 -10.25 24.01 -14.95
N ARG A 921 -9.75 25.16 -15.43
CA ARG A 921 -10.03 25.67 -16.78
C ARG A 921 -9.49 24.74 -17.87
N LEU A 922 -8.31 24.16 -17.65
CA LEU A 922 -7.70 23.23 -18.60
C LEU A 922 -8.46 21.90 -18.64
N ASP A 923 -8.85 21.35 -17.50
CA ASP A 923 -9.69 20.15 -17.45
C ASP A 923 -11.05 20.41 -18.10
N PHE A 924 -11.67 21.56 -17.82
CA PHE A 924 -12.94 21.95 -18.45
C PHE A 924 -12.83 22.10 -19.98
N ARG A 925 -11.80 22.80 -20.47
CA ARG A 925 -11.60 22.96 -21.93
C ARG A 925 -11.40 21.63 -22.62
N SER A 926 -10.63 20.73 -22.02
CA SER A 926 -10.36 19.42 -22.58
C SER A 926 -11.53 18.44 -22.38
N ALA A 927 -12.42 18.67 -21.42
CA ALA A 927 -13.71 18.00 -21.30
C ALA A 927 -14.70 18.46 -22.38
N MET A 928 -14.68 19.74 -22.76
CA MET A 928 -15.59 20.33 -23.75
C MET A 928 -15.21 20.06 -25.22
N LEU A 929 -13.94 19.72 -25.49
CA LEU A 929 -13.47 19.53 -26.87
C LEU A 929 -14.18 18.37 -27.61
N PRO A 930 -14.31 17.15 -27.05
CA PRO A 930 -14.99 16.05 -27.75
C PRO A 930 -16.49 16.32 -28.06
N PRO A 931 -17.31 16.83 -27.12
CA PRO A 931 -18.71 17.19 -27.42
C PRO A 931 -18.85 18.27 -28.49
N VAL A 932 -17.97 19.28 -28.50
CA VAL A 932 -17.98 20.31 -29.54
C VAL A 932 -17.64 19.70 -30.90
N LEU A 933 -16.62 18.84 -30.97
CA LEU A 933 -16.25 18.14 -32.21
C LEU A 933 -17.37 17.21 -32.71
N VAL A 934 -17.98 16.45 -31.80
CA VAL A 934 -19.13 15.57 -32.11
C VAL A 934 -20.33 16.41 -32.57
N GLY A 935 -20.63 17.51 -31.89
CA GLY A 935 -21.71 18.43 -32.26
C GLY A 935 -21.49 19.06 -33.63
N VAL A 936 -20.27 19.51 -33.93
CA VAL A 936 -19.89 20.05 -35.25
C VAL A 936 -19.94 18.96 -36.33
N ALA A 937 -19.44 17.75 -36.05
CA ALA A 937 -19.53 16.62 -36.98
C ALA A 937 -20.97 16.22 -37.27
N THR A 938 -21.84 16.24 -36.25
CA THR A 938 -23.28 16.03 -36.40
C THR A 938 -23.88 17.14 -37.25
N MET A 939 -23.57 18.40 -36.96
CA MET A 939 -24.07 19.52 -37.77
C MET A 939 -23.63 19.39 -39.24
N ALA A 940 -22.39 18.98 -39.51
CA ALA A 940 -21.88 18.78 -40.86
C ALA A 940 -22.55 17.60 -41.57
N ALA A 941 -22.79 16.48 -40.87
CA ALA A 941 -23.44 15.29 -41.43
C ALA A 941 -24.91 15.52 -41.81
N PHE A 942 -25.60 16.41 -41.10
CA PHE A 942 -27.02 16.71 -41.33
C PHE A 942 -27.27 18.03 -42.10
N ALA A 943 -26.23 18.82 -42.38
CA ALA A 943 -26.30 20.03 -43.21
C ALA A 943 -26.97 19.85 -44.59
N PRO A 944 -26.83 18.70 -45.29
CA PRO A 944 -27.45 18.52 -46.60
C PRO A 944 -28.95 18.20 -46.59
N THR A 945 -29.55 17.84 -45.44
CA THR A 945 -30.86 17.15 -45.40
C THR A 945 -32.01 17.96 -44.76
N THR A 946 -32.23 19.19 -45.24
CA THR A 946 -33.33 20.14 -44.89
C THR A 946 -33.06 21.09 -43.71
N TRP A 947 -33.37 22.38 -43.88
CA TRP A 947 -33.33 23.44 -42.84
C TRP A 947 -34.55 23.42 -41.90
N ASN A 948 -35.06 22.24 -41.53
CA ASN A 948 -36.20 22.14 -40.62
C ASN A 948 -35.75 22.10 -39.15
N PRO A 949 -35.94 23.15 -38.34
CA PRO A 949 -35.50 23.18 -36.94
C PRO A 949 -36.07 22.04 -36.08
N LEU A 950 -37.20 21.45 -36.49
CA LEU A 950 -37.80 20.27 -35.83
C LEU A 950 -36.97 18.99 -35.99
N VAL A 951 -36.06 18.92 -36.95
CA VAL A 951 -35.13 17.79 -37.19
C VAL A 951 -33.76 18.06 -36.55
N TRP A 952 -33.30 19.32 -36.60
CA TRP A 952 -31.99 19.74 -36.08
C TRP A 952 -31.88 19.73 -34.56
N LEU A 953 -32.91 20.21 -33.85
CA LEU A 953 -32.91 20.25 -32.38
C LEU A 953 -32.77 18.83 -31.78
N PRO A 954 -33.55 17.82 -32.22
CA PRO A 954 -33.39 16.44 -31.76
C PRO A 954 -32.06 15.81 -32.14
N ALA A 955 -31.52 16.08 -33.33
CA ALA A 955 -30.23 15.54 -33.77
C ALA A 955 -29.04 16.11 -32.99
N CYS A 956 -29.05 17.41 -32.67
CA CYS A 956 -28.05 18.03 -31.79
C CYS A 956 -28.14 17.51 -30.35
N LEU A 957 -29.37 17.32 -29.84
CA LEU A 957 -29.59 16.68 -28.55
C LEU A 957 -29.15 15.19 -28.55
N PHE A 958 -29.33 14.47 -29.66
CA PHE A 958 -28.93 13.06 -29.83
C PHE A 958 -27.43 12.83 -29.67
N THR A 959 -26.59 13.79 -30.07
CA THR A 959 -25.12 13.63 -29.97
C THR A 959 -24.51 14.37 -28.78
N ALA A 960 -25.11 15.49 -28.34
CA ALA A 960 -24.66 16.23 -27.16
C ALA A 960 -24.88 15.45 -25.86
N VAL A 961 -25.93 14.63 -25.78
CA VAL A 961 -26.37 13.94 -24.57
C VAL A 961 -25.44 12.75 -24.20
N PRO A 962 -25.15 11.78 -25.10
CA PRO A 962 -24.13 10.75 -24.85
C PRO A 962 -22.73 11.33 -24.63
N ALA A 963 -22.36 12.37 -25.40
CA ALA A 963 -21.09 13.07 -25.21
C ALA A 963 -20.97 13.66 -23.80
N SER A 964 -22.05 14.24 -23.26
CA SER A 964 -22.11 14.77 -21.88
C SER A 964 -21.97 13.67 -20.81
N ALA A 965 -22.51 12.47 -21.05
CA ALA A 965 -22.31 11.33 -20.15
C ALA A 965 -20.85 10.82 -20.17
N LEU A 966 -20.21 10.78 -21.34
CA LEU A 966 -18.78 10.49 -21.50
C LEU A 966 -17.90 11.53 -20.79
N MET A 967 -18.28 12.81 -20.80
CA MET A 967 -17.60 13.86 -20.03
C MET A 967 -17.64 13.61 -18.52
N LEU A 968 -18.81 13.23 -17.99
CA LEU A 968 -19.03 12.94 -16.57
C LEU A 968 -18.26 11.70 -16.08
N ARG A 969 -17.95 10.78 -17.01
CA ARG A 969 -17.15 9.56 -16.76
C ARG A 969 -15.65 9.85 -16.72
N GLY A 970 -15.15 10.70 -17.62
CA GLY A 970 -13.71 10.87 -17.83
C GLY A 970 -13.04 12.05 -17.12
N ARG A 971 -13.81 13.03 -16.61
CA ARG A 971 -13.28 14.35 -16.18
C ARG A 971 -13.85 14.81 -14.83
N ALA A 972 -13.06 15.58 -14.09
CA ALA A 972 -13.43 16.06 -12.76
C ALA A 972 -14.22 17.38 -12.80
N SER A 973 -13.96 18.25 -13.78
CA SER A 973 -14.57 19.58 -13.88
C SER A 973 -16.11 19.59 -13.92
N PRO A 974 -16.82 18.68 -14.60
CA PRO A 974 -18.29 18.73 -14.63
C PRO A 974 -18.90 18.45 -13.26
N ARG A 975 -18.31 17.52 -12.49
CA ARG A 975 -18.74 17.21 -11.12
C ARG A 975 -18.53 18.40 -10.20
N TYR A 976 -17.39 19.08 -10.34
CA TYR A 976 -17.10 20.32 -9.60
C TYR A 976 -18.19 21.38 -9.84
N TYR A 977 -18.55 21.66 -11.09
CA TYR A 977 -19.56 22.70 -11.40
C TYR A 977 -20.94 22.36 -10.85
N VAL A 978 -21.38 21.10 -10.95
CA VAL A 978 -22.67 20.67 -10.39
C VAL A 978 -22.67 20.83 -8.87
N VAL A 979 -21.63 20.34 -8.20
CA VAL A 979 -21.54 20.38 -6.73
C VAL A 979 -21.43 21.83 -6.23
N ALA A 980 -20.58 22.65 -6.87
CA ALA A 980 -20.45 24.06 -6.53
C ALA A 980 -21.78 24.82 -6.75
N GLY A 981 -22.52 24.51 -7.81
CA GLY A 981 -23.86 25.05 -8.06
C GLY A 981 -24.84 24.69 -6.95
N TRP A 982 -24.88 23.43 -6.53
CA TRP A 982 -25.72 22.98 -5.42
C TRP A 982 -25.34 23.62 -4.07
N LEU A 983 -24.05 23.79 -3.80
CA LEU A 983 -23.58 24.50 -2.60
C LEU A 983 -24.01 25.97 -2.62
N ALA A 984 -23.99 26.61 -3.79
CA ALA A 984 -24.49 27.97 -3.95
C ALA A 984 -26.00 28.08 -3.75
N LEU A 985 -26.78 27.13 -4.28
CA LEU A 985 -28.24 27.08 -4.11
C LEU A 985 -28.66 26.83 -2.65
N THR A 986 -27.90 26.02 -1.92
CA THR A 986 -28.17 25.70 -0.51
C THR A 986 -27.55 26.71 0.47
N GLY A 987 -26.91 27.78 -0.02
CA GLY A 987 -26.25 28.80 0.81
C GLY A 987 -24.97 28.35 1.51
N ARG A 988 -24.58 27.07 1.37
CA ARG A 988 -23.38 26.47 1.98
C ARG A 988 -22.07 26.87 1.29
N GLY A 989 -22.14 27.41 0.08
CA GLY A 989 -20.98 27.93 -0.65
C GLY A 989 -21.29 29.16 -1.51
N PRO A 990 -20.25 29.86 -1.99
CA PRO A 990 -20.40 30.97 -2.93
C PRO A 990 -20.76 30.52 -4.36
N ARG A 991 -21.47 31.37 -5.12
CA ARG A 991 -21.76 31.16 -6.56
C ARG A 991 -20.49 31.01 -7.41
N ARG A 992 -19.39 31.67 -7.02
CA ARG A 992 -18.09 31.62 -7.70
C ARG A 992 -17.00 31.09 -6.76
N LEU A 993 -17.13 29.82 -6.33
CA LEU A 993 -16.21 29.18 -5.37
C LEU A 993 -14.73 29.39 -5.69
N MET A 994 -14.29 29.14 -6.92
CA MET A 994 -12.88 29.32 -7.27
C MET A 994 -12.40 30.78 -7.10
N ARG A 995 -13.26 31.77 -7.37
CA ARG A 995 -12.92 33.19 -7.15
C ARG A 995 -12.84 33.51 -5.66
N PHE A 996 -13.74 32.93 -4.86
CA PHE A 996 -13.71 33.07 -3.40
C PHE A 996 -12.46 32.46 -2.78
N LEU A 997 -12.02 31.29 -3.26
CA LEU A 997 -10.78 30.66 -2.79
C LEU A 997 -9.54 31.48 -3.16
N GLU A 998 -9.51 32.06 -4.36
CA GLU A 998 -8.45 33.01 -4.75
C GLU A 998 -8.44 34.27 -3.87
N GLU A 999 -9.62 34.76 -3.49
CA GLU A 999 -9.77 35.90 -2.58
C GLU A 999 -9.32 35.54 -1.16
N ALA A 1000 -9.73 34.39 -0.63
CA ALA A 1000 -9.27 33.88 0.66
C ALA A 1000 -7.75 33.64 0.68
N HIS A 1001 -7.18 33.19 -0.45
CA HIS A 1001 -5.74 33.08 -0.60
C HIS A 1001 -5.05 34.45 -0.62
N ALA A 1002 -5.60 35.42 -1.35
CA ALA A 1002 -5.08 36.80 -1.38
C ALA A 1002 -5.17 37.51 -0.02
N LEU A 1003 -6.15 37.15 0.82
CA LEU A 1003 -6.30 37.66 2.19
C LEU A 1003 -5.45 36.89 3.22
N GLY A 1004 -4.61 35.95 2.79
CA GLY A 1004 -3.75 35.18 3.69
C GLY A 1004 -4.47 34.12 4.52
N VAL A 1005 -5.77 33.89 4.32
CA VAL A 1005 -6.53 32.81 4.99
C VAL A 1005 -6.12 31.43 4.46
N LEU A 1006 -5.99 31.34 3.13
CA LEU A 1006 -5.52 30.13 2.44
C LEU A 1006 -4.10 30.33 1.90
N ARG A 1007 -3.33 29.25 1.84
CA ARG A 1007 -2.10 29.15 1.05
C ARG A 1007 -2.32 28.23 -0.13
N ARG A 1008 -1.50 28.38 -1.17
CA ARG A 1008 -1.52 27.50 -2.33
C ARG A 1008 -0.33 26.55 -2.22
N SER A 1009 -0.61 25.26 -2.40
CA SER A 1009 0.42 24.23 -2.58
C SER A 1009 0.18 23.62 -3.95
N GLY A 1010 0.91 24.13 -4.93
CA GLY A 1010 0.74 23.70 -6.31
C GLY A 1010 -0.67 23.91 -6.90
N SER A 1011 -1.33 22.82 -7.31
CA SER A 1011 -2.71 22.84 -7.85
C SER A 1011 -3.85 22.74 -6.82
N VAL A 1012 -3.54 22.74 -5.51
CA VAL A 1012 -4.51 22.67 -4.40
C VAL A 1012 -4.43 23.89 -3.46
N TYR A 1013 -5.46 24.07 -2.63
CA TYR A 1013 -5.47 25.08 -1.56
C TYR A 1013 -5.36 24.42 -0.19
N GLN A 1014 -4.69 25.07 0.75
CA GLN A 1014 -4.66 24.66 2.15
C GLN A 1014 -5.01 25.85 3.05
N PHE A 1015 -5.54 25.60 4.24
CA PHE A 1015 -5.56 26.66 5.26
C PHE A 1015 -4.13 27.03 5.61
N ARG A 1016 -3.83 28.33 5.70
CA ARG A 1016 -2.47 28.79 6.01
C ARG A 1016 -2.02 28.30 7.39
N HIS A 1017 -2.97 28.11 8.30
CA HIS A 1017 -2.74 27.65 9.66
C HIS A 1017 -3.70 26.50 10.02
N ALA A 1018 -3.16 25.38 10.48
CA ALA A 1018 -3.94 24.20 10.88
C ALA A 1018 -4.91 24.52 12.02
N ASP A 1019 -4.48 25.29 13.02
CA ASP A 1019 -5.32 25.70 14.16
C ASP A 1019 -6.56 26.51 13.71
N LEU A 1020 -6.43 27.33 12.66
CA LEU A 1020 -7.56 28.05 12.08
C LEU A 1020 -8.56 27.09 11.41
N GLN A 1021 -8.06 26.06 10.71
CA GLN A 1021 -8.92 25.02 10.15
C GLN A 1021 -9.63 24.23 11.26
N GLU A 1022 -8.93 23.87 12.33
CA GLU A 1022 -9.48 23.10 13.45
C GLU A 1022 -10.58 23.86 14.18
N VAL A 1023 -10.34 25.13 14.50
CA VAL A 1023 -11.36 25.99 15.13
C VAL A 1023 -12.56 26.17 14.21
N LEU A 1024 -12.35 26.44 12.91
CA LEU A 1024 -13.45 26.56 11.96
C LEU A 1024 -14.20 25.25 11.69
N ALA A 1025 -13.57 24.09 11.94
CA ALA A 1025 -14.20 22.78 11.78
C ALA A 1025 -14.96 22.33 13.04
N THR A 1026 -14.66 22.90 14.20
CA THR A 1026 -15.33 22.59 15.47
C THR A 1026 -16.69 23.29 15.49
N PRO A 1027 -17.81 22.56 15.68
CA PRO A 1027 -19.12 23.20 15.77
C PRO A 1027 -19.13 24.14 16.99
N GLU A 1028 -19.59 25.39 16.80
CA GLU A 1028 -19.80 26.35 17.88
C GLU A 1028 -20.60 25.64 18.99
N ARG A 1029 -20.01 25.51 20.18
CA ARG A 1029 -20.80 25.20 21.38
C ARG A 1029 -21.80 26.35 21.52
N PRO A 1030 -23.11 26.09 21.70
CA PRO A 1030 -24.04 27.17 21.98
C PRO A 1030 -23.48 27.96 23.15
N GLU A 1031 -23.34 29.27 22.95
CA GLU A 1031 -22.95 30.20 24.01
C GLU A 1031 -23.91 29.99 25.19
N ASP A 1032 -23.37 29.57 26.33
CA ASP A 1032 -24.06 29.76 27.60
C ASP A 1032 -24.14 31.27 27.81
N HIS A 1033 -25.22 31.88 27.32
CA HIS A 1033 -25.66 33.18 27.78
C HIS A 1033 -25.98 33.04 29.28
N GLN A 1034 -25.04 33.48 30.12
CA GLN A 1034 -25.32 33.97 31.47
C GLN A 1034 -24.69 35.35 31.65
#